data_AF-A0A0Q8QWS3-F1
#
_entry.id   AF-A0A0Q8QWS3-F1
#
_cell.length_a   1.000
_cell.length_b   1.000
_cell.length_c   1.000
_cell.angle_alpha   90.00
_cell.angle_beta   90.00
_cell.angle_gamma   90.00
#
_symmetry.space_group_name_H-M   'P 1'
#
loop_
_entity.id
_entity.type
_entity.pdbx_description
1 polymer ?
#
loop_
_entity_poly.entity_id
_entity_poly.type
_entity_poly.pdbx_seq_one_letter_code
_entity_poly.pdbx_strand_id
1 'polypeptide(L)'
;MDGGNAPAAAGSELDDLVAERRKHLGENIPQPGRWGIALSGGGVRSATFCYGLIAALAANRQFWRFDLMSTVSGGGYIGAMLGRLAQAGDDAEALQKELAAGERSVLRKWLRANSRYLNPRGVGDLKSVVVTFLRNLLGIHLEIGMLGIMLGCALGAVDLLAWEAMNQLIWSRTGAGQQQALAIWDAVSQLPTIWLALVIPLLMAGCSVVMYWHRAGNSDDSLLTLAYSLAIVLLLLGAIDWIAWRIANNPRVLSVLGVGFVLLLPVFRVLMPLAQQATPGSYFARILNMSTLVDYGGRIGLVALAIFWTAVVHALATSQAWDSLTGQVDFGAAWAWLAGLACMAMVWVLFTGRHLQFLNRSSLHDFYRSRLIKAYLGACKNDIKLSDYEPHKHGGPVHLMNVCVNQTFQRKGAFNIDRQGELMTVVGPKHYRVGLEEWRQLKEGTEHSVGTWMAISGAAVAPGHGSGSSPGYAAMLTSLGIRLGYWWDSGGPRPGLASGAGLVPKYKYLLAELFGQLPGTEHVFQYLSDGGHCENTGVFPLLRERCKLIVLADCGADPEYRFDDLENLLRRARIDLGASIRFIRPDAELKQRGVGTLDDLVSDKCNACIALAQIDYGEQASDEKGVLVLVKPALMRDLPEDVHNYARDNDSFPQQSTADQFFAEDQWESYFSLGRYIGNYLSGEMLERVERLADSLPAAAAVPARPIDKDGQQDQAAASEPGDKEEDPGRSPVRLAVRRAAGATVGLGALLTAVSGVGMAFDKATPPGAGQDPDRDLLRPLYAAYADLKSGGSVDAERSAARLAAEVMYVWQSLEAGQQQELLKQPYAVAVIQDAALHCKPLQQTYPACHTLLTSDTACPRPLRSKTPVERSLGYWARYDPAVRDPDQIPNSLCEQAVLADATVSGGEAAPKSGAPYPPPAAPSGDASQGRQPASEVLETKPATQLCQGAQIFIQIYGNEGREKVRQLRDPWRAVGASVQPIEDVNASARRLARQPPSPVPEPTVIYHTDAMQACAKALGGLVQHPEWQVRQLSKVYTPTRNTIEVWLPPAAVKAGFDKPAARKEG
;
A
#
# COMPACT_ATOMS: atom_id res chain seq x y z
N MET A 1 -24.63 15.22 -45.86
CA MET A 1 -23.46 14.39 -46.25
C MET A 1 -22.25 15.26 -46.06
N ASP A 2 -21.52 15.07 -44.96
CA ASP A 2 -20.19 15.65 -44.79
C ASP A 2 -19.32 14.54 -44.21
N GLY A 3 -18.32 14.11 -44.97
CA GLY A 3 -17.43 13.02 -44.59
C GLY A 3 -16.45 13.48 -43.53
N GLY A 4 -16.77 13.25 -42.27
CA GLY A 4 -15.80 13.40 -41.18
C GLY A 4 -14.69 12.36 -41.35
N ASN A 5 -13.51 12.78 -41.81
CA ASN A 5 -12.32 11.96 -41.78
C ASN A 5 -12.05 11.49 -40.35
N ALA A 6 -11.91 10.17 -40.17
CA ALA A 6 -11.37 9.61 -38.94
C ALA A 6 -9.93 10.12 -38.72
N PRO A 7 -9.49 10.34 -37.47
CA PRO A 7 -8.14 10.80 -37.20
C PRO A 7 -7.10 9.76 -37.64
N ALA A 8 -6.07 10.21 -38.36
CA ALA A 8 -4.94 9.39 -38.76
C ALA A 8 -4.05 9.03 -37.55
N ALA A 9 -3.28 7.94 -37.67
CA ALA A 9 -2.58 7.29 -36.56
C ALA A 9 -1.45 8.13 -35.93
N ALA A 10 -1.29 7.97 -34.61
CA ALA A 10 -0.32 8.67 -33.75
C ALA A 10 1.14 8.15 -33.86
N GLY A 11 1.67 8.05 -35.08
CA GLY A 11 2.88 7.26 -35.37
C GLY A 11 3.98 7.92 -36.20
N SER A 12 4.12 9.26 -36.24
CA SER A 12 5.19 9.90 -37.03
C SER A 12 6.53 10.03 -36.27
N GLU A 13 6.57 10.81 -35.19
CA GLU A 13 7.86 11.29 -34.63
C GLU A 13 8.78 10.19 -34.08
N LEU A 14 8.25 9.16 -33.43
CA LEU A 14 9.10 8.07 -32.92
C LEU A 14 9.53 7.10 -34.02
N ASP A 15 8.66 6.89 -35.01
CA ASP A 15 8.92 6.03 -36.17
C ASP A 15 10.06 6.60 -37.02
N ASP A 16 10.13 7.93 -37.17
CA ASP A 16 11.26 8.63 -37.81
C ASP A 16 12.59 8.35 -37.09
N LEU A 17 12.63 8.43 -35.75
CA LEU A 17 13.83 8.13 -34.95
C LEU A 17 14.25 6.65 -35.06
N VAL A 18 13.28 5.74 -35.09
CA VAL A 18 13.51 4.30 -35.29
C VAL A 18 13.99 4.01 -36.71
N ALA A 19 13.45 4.70 -37.73
CA ALA A 19 13.88 4.57 -39.12
C ALA A 19 15.32 5.10 -39.32
N GLU A 20 15.67 6.23 -38.72
CA GLU A 20 17.04 6.76 -38.76
C GLU A 20 18.03 5.81 -38.09
N ARG A 21 17.67 5.26 -36.91
CA ARG A 21 18.45 4.21 -36.23
C ARG A 21 18.68 2.99 -37.13
N ARG A 22 17.60 2.45 -37.68
CA ARG A 22 17.60 1.25 -38.52
C ARG A 22 18.40 1.44 -39.81
N LYS A 23 18.41 2.66 -40.37
CA LYS A 23 19.28 3.05 -41.48
C LYS A 23 20.76 3.06 -41.10
N HIS A 24 21.12 3.51 -39.90
CA HIS A 24 22.51 3.53 -39.43
C HIS A 24 23.08 2.13 -39.15
N LEU A 25 22.26 1.19 -38.66
CA LEU A 25 22.66 -0.21 -38.42
C LEU A 25 23.04 -0.98 -39.71
N GLY A 26 22.53 -0.55 -40.86
CA GLY A 26 22.71 -1.22 -42.15
C GLY A 26 21.87 -2.49 -42.31
N GLU A 27 21.87 -3.02 -43.55
CA GLU A 27 21.00 -4.12 -43.98
C GLU A 27 21.42 -5.51 -43.42
N ASN A 28 22.64 -5.63 -42.90
CA ASN A 28 23.23 -6.91 -42.45
C ASN A 28 22.75 -7.36 -41.07
N ILE A 29 22.05 -6.50 -40.30
CA ILE A 29 21.50 -6.84 -38.99
C ILE A 29 20.02 -7.18 -39.18
N PRO A 30 19.55 -8.39 -38.83
CA PRO A 30 18.15 -8.76 -38.95
C PRO A 30 17.26 -7.77 -38.19
N GLN A 31 16.32 -7.15 -38.91
CA GLN A 31 15.38 -6.18 -38.35
C GLN A 31 13.99 -6.82 -38.23
N PRO A 32 13.68 -7.45 -37.08
CA PRO A 32 12.39 -8.05 -36.83
C PRO A 32 11.29 -6.98 -36.66
N GLY A 33 10.14 -7.38 -36.11
CA GLY A 33 9.15 -6.42 -35.60
C GLY A 33 9.76 -5.43 -34.61
N ARG A 34 9.04 -4.36 -34.26
CA ARG A 34 9.56 -3.35 -33.32
C ARG A 34 9.87 -4.00 -31.97
N TRP A 35 11.15 -4.07 -31.60
CA TRP A 35 11.58 -4.68 -30.34
C TRP A 35 11.85 -3.60 -29.28
N GLY A 36 11.33 -3.80 -28.08
CA GLY A 36 11.52 -2.90 -26.94
C GLY A 36 12.18 -3.60 -25.75
N ILE A 37 13.03 -2.87 -25.02
CA ILE A 37 13.56 -3.31 -23.72
C ILE A 37 13.12 -2.30 -22.64
N ALA A 38 12.54 -2.80 -21.54
CA ALA A 38 12.10 -2.03 -20.39
C ALA A 38 13.02 -2.27 -19.19
N LEU A 39 13.62 -1.20 -18.68
CA LEU A 39 14.48 -1.21 -17.50
C LEU A 39 13.73 -0.51 -16.37
N SER A 40 13.15 -1.31 -15.47
CA SER A 40 12.29 -0.84 -14.38
C SER A 40 13.04 -0.08 -13.28
N GLY A 41 12.30 0.53 -12.36
CA GLY A 41 12.88 1.21 -11.20
C GLY A 41 13.45 0.29 -10.13
N GLY A 42 14.03 0.89 -9.09
CA GLY A 42 14.70 0.17 -8.00
C GLY A 42 16.07 0.69 -7.58
N GLY A 43 16.45 1.91 -7.99
CA GLY A 43 17.72 2.55 -7.62
C GLY A 43 18.97 1.79 -8.10
N VAL A 44 20.05 1.81 -7.30
CA VAL A 44 21.33 1.16 -7.67
C VAL A 44 21.17 -0.34 -7.92
N ARG A 45 20.24 -1.03 -7.24
CA ARG A 45 19.95 -2.45 -7.49
C ARG A 45 19.53 -2.68 -8.94
N SER A 46 18.49 -1.99 -9.38
CA SER A 46 17.98 -2.09 -10.76
C SER A 46 19.07 -1.70 -11.76
N ALA A 47 19.77 -0.59 -11.53
CA ALA A 47 20.89 -0.18 -12.38
C ALA A 47 21.94 -1.31 -12.54
N THR A 48 22.37 -1.90 -11.43
CA THR A 48 23.44 -2.90 -11.44
C THR A 48 23.01 -4.19 -12.13
N PHE A 49 21.80 -4.67 -11.85
CA PHE A 49 21.21 -5.85 -12.51
C PHE A 49 20.99 -5.63 -14.01
N CYS A 50 20.36 -4.51 -14.39
CA CYS A 50 20.10 -4.15 -15.78
C CYS A 50 21.40 -4.01 -16.60
N TYR A 51 22.48 -3.50 -16.01
CA TYR A 51 23.79 -3.47 -16.67
C TYR A 51 24.35 -4.87 -16.92
N GLY A 52 24.20 -5.80 -15.97
CA GLY A 52 24.54 -7.21 -16.16
C GLY A 52 23.75 -7.86 -17.29
N LEU A 53 22.43 -7.71 -17.26
CA LEU A 53 21.50 -8.21 -18.29
C LEU A 53 21.87 -7.70 -19.69
N ILE A 54 22.16 -6.41 -19.81
CA ILE A 54 22.54 -5.77 -21.07
C ILE A 54 23.94 -6.20 -21.52
N ALA A 55 24.89 -6.43 -20.61
CA ALA A 55 26.20 -6.98 -20.96
C ALA A 55 26.10 -8.42 -21.52
N ALA A 56 25.15 -9.22 -21.05
CA ALA A 56 24.86 -10.55 -21.61
C ALA A 56 24.16 -10.48 -22.97
N LEU A 57 23.12 -9.65 -23.12
CA LEU A 57 22.48 -9.36 -24.41
C LEU A 57 23.49 -8.79 -25.43
N ALA A 58 24.47 -8.02 -24.96
CA ALA A 58 25.55 -7.50 -25.79
C ALA A 58 26.48 -8.63 -26.27
N ALA A 59 26.98 -9.47 -25.36
CA ALA A 59 27.81 -10.63 -25.66
C ALA A 59 27.11 -11.62 -26.62
N ASN A 60 25.79 -11.81 -26.45
CA ASN A 60 24.96 -12.66 -27.30
C ASN A 60 24.56 -12.02 -28.65
N ARG A 61 25.08 -10.83 -29.00
CA ARG A 61 24.75 -10.10 -30.26
C ARG A 61 23.25 -9.76 -30.41
N GLN A 62 22.54 -9.55 -29.30
CA GLN A 62 21.11 -9.22 -29.28
C GLN A 62 20.81 -7.76 -28.93
N PHE A 63 21.65 -7.08 -28.14
CA PHE A 63 21.34 -5.71 -27.66
C PHE A 63 21.06 -4.69 -28.79
N TRP A 64 21.83 -4.68 -29.88
CA TRP A 64 21.57 -3.81 -31.04
C TRP A 64 20.24 -4.08 -31.79
N ARG A 65 19.50 -5.16 -31.49
CA ARG A 65 18.20 -5.47 -32.13
C ARG A 65 17.04 -4.71 -31.52
N PHE A 66 17.18 -4.18 -30.30
CA PHE A 66 16.14 -3.40 -29.65
C PHE A 66 16.09 -1.98 -30.25
N ASP A 67 14.96 -1.61 -30.82
CA ASP A 67 14.73 -0.27 -31.37
C ASP A 67 14.50 0.75 -30.25
N LEU A 68 13.72 0.35 -29.24
CA LEU A 68 13.30 1.20 -28.13
C LEU A 68 13.88 0.69 -26.81
N MET A 69 14.39 1.60 -25.99
CA MET A 69 14.78 1.35 -24.61
C MET A 69 13.96 2.28 -23.72
N SER A 70 13.05 1.72 -22.93
CA SER A 70 12.19 2.47 -22.00
C SER A 70 12.66 2.28 -20.57
N THR A 71 12.77 3.36 -19.80
CA THR A 71 13.43 3.33 -18.50
C THR A 71 12.70 4.10 -17.41
N VAL A 72 12.85 3.62 -16.18
CA VAL A 72 12.32 4.24 -14.97
C VAL A 72 13.40 4.22 -13.89
N SER A 73 13.58 5.32 -13.15
CA SER A 73 14.37 5.38 -11.92
C SER A 73 15.78 4.77 -12.08
N GLY A 74 16.09 3.70 -11.33
CA GLY A 74 17.36 2.95 -11.45
C GLY A 74 17.69 2.47 -12.86
N GLY A 75 16.70 1.99 -13.62
CA GLY A 75 16.87 1.66 -15.04
C GLY A 75 17.21 2.88 -15.89
N GLY A 76 16.72 4.06 -15.51
CA GLY A 76 17.06 5.35 -16.13
C GLY A 76 18.51 5.75 -15.96
N TYR A 77 19.17 5.34 -14.87
CA TYR A 77 20.61 5.63 -14.64
C TYR A 77 21.47 4.93 -15.68
N ILE A 78 21.16 3.66 -15.93
CA ILE A 78 21.83 2.86 -16.96
C ILE A 78 21.37 3.25 -18.36
N GLY A 79 20.08 3.51 -18.60
CA GLY A 79 19.62 3.94 -19.92
C GLY A 79 20.28 5.23 -20.39
N ALA A 80 20.40 6.22 -19.51
CA ALA A 80 21.08 7.48 -19.81
C ALA A 80 22.59 7.29 -20.04
N MET A 81 23.25 6.44 -19.24
CA MET A 81 24.64 6.04 -19.47
C MET A 81 24.80 5.34 -20.82
N LEU A 82 23.95 4.36 -21.16
CA LEU A 82 24.04 3.57 -22.38
C LEU A 82 23.84 4.40 -23.64
N GLY A 83 22.88 5.32 -23.65
CA GLY A 83 22.73 6.23 -24.79
C GLY A 83 23.87 7.24 -24.88
N ARG A 84 24.44 7.70 -23.76
CA ARG A 84 25.68 8.51 -23.78
C ARG A 84 26.88 7.71 -24.27
N LEU A 85 26.97 6.42 -23.92
CA LEU A 85 28.01 5.50 -24.41
C LEU A 85 27.90 5.29 -25.92
N ALA A 86 26.69 4.97 -26.40
CA ALA A 86 26.38 4.85 -27.83
C ALA A 86 26.79 6.12 -28.58
N GLN A 87 26.39 7.28 -28.07
CA GLN A 87 26.70 8.56 -28.68
C GLN A 87 28.18 8.96 -28.56
N ALA A 88 28.91 8.42 -27.59
CA ALA A 88 30.34 8.70 -27.37
C ALA A 88 31.27 7.78 -28.17
N GLY A 89 30.76 6.67 -28.70
CA GLY A 89 31.44 5.77 -29.64
C GLY A 89 31.16 6.12 -31.10
N ASP A 90 31.82 5.38 -31.99
CA ASP A 90 31.78 5.63 -33.43
C ASP A 90 30.62 4.89 -34.15
N ASP A 91 30.26 3.69 -33.69
CA ASP A 91 29.19 2.87 -34.28
C ASP A 91 28.55 1.87 -33.28
N ALA A 92 27.56 1.11 -33.76
CA ALA A 92 26.85 0.08 -33.00
C ALA A 92 27.71 -1.12 -32.58
N GLU A 93 28.71 -1.51 -33.37
CA GLU A 93 29.59 -2.66 -33.05
C GLU A 93 30.55 -2.29 -31.92
N ALA A 94 31.05 -1.04 -31.88
CA ALA A 94 31.83 -0.49 -30.78
C ALA A 94 31.05 -0.47 -29.46
N LEU A 95 29.78 -0.02 -29.50
CA LEU A 95 28.86 -0.08 -28.36
C LEU A 95 28.67 -1.54 -27.88
N GLN A 96 28.34 -2.45 -28.80
CA GLN A 96 28.12 -3.86 -28.49
C GLN A 96 29.37 -4.50 -27.87
N LYS A 97 30.56 -4.17 -28.40
CA LYS A 97 31.85 -4.71 -27.95
C LYS A 97 32.27 -4.22 -26.57
N GLU A 98 32.08 -2.95 -26.24
CA GLU A 98 32.38 -2.43 -24.90
C GLU A 98 31.45 -3.05 -23.84
N LEU A 99 30.16 -3.20 -24.16
CA LEU A 99 29.20 -3.86 -23.27
C LEU A 99 29.49 -5.35 -23.10
N ALA A 100 29.92 -6.04 -24.16
CA ALA A 100 30.31 -7.45 -24.13
C ALA A 100 31.67 -7.71 -23.43
N ALA A 101 32.50 -6.68 -23.19
CA ALA A 101 33.88 -6.84 -22.69
C ALA A 101 33.98 -7.41 -21.25
N GLY A 102 32.87 -7.47 -20.51
CA GLY A 102 32.80 -8.13 -19.20
C GLY A 102 33.79 -7.55 -18.18
N GLU A 103 34.68 -8.38 -17.64
CA GLU A 103 35.72 -7.95 -16.68
C GLU A 103 36.76 -6.98 -17.27
N ARG A 104 36.94 -6.99 -18.60
CA ARG A 104 37.89 -6.10 -19.27
C ARG A 104 37.35 -4.69 -19.44
N SER A 105 36.03 -4.50 -19.37
CA SER A 105 35.37 -3.20 -19.52
C SER A 105 35.87 -2.19 -18.48
N VAL A 106 36.26 -1.01 -18.98
CA VAL A 106 36.60 0.13 -18.13
C VAL A 106 35.33 0.71 -17.51
N LEU A 107 34.21 0.64 -18.22
CA LEU A 107 32.88 1.05 -17.76
C LEU A 107 32.45 0.28 -16.51
N ARG A 108 32.56 -1.05 -16.51
CA ARG A 108 32.28 -1.89 -15.31
C ARG A 108 33.14 -1.48 -14.12
N LYS A 109 34.45 -1.30 -14.32
CA LYS A 109 35.39 -0.89 -13.26
C LYS A 109 35.02 0.48 -12.69
N TRP A 110 34.62 1.42 -13.54
CA TRP A 110 34.15 2.74 -13.11
C TRP A 110 32.86 2.67 -12.30
N LEU A 111 31.83 1.97 -12.79
CA LEU A 111 30.54 1.84 -12.09
C LEU A 111 30.70 1.19 -10.72
N ARG A 112 31.47 0.09 -10.65
CA ARG A 112 31.78 -0.61 -9.40
C ARG A 112 32.54 0.28 -8.41
N ALA A 113 33.51 1.07 -8.87
CA ALA A 113 34.23 2.04 -8.04
C ALA A 113 33.38 3.25 -7.60
N ASN A 114 32.24 3.51 -8.26
CA ASN A 114 31.32 4.59 -7.95
C ASN A 114 29.95 4.09 -7.43
N SER A 115 29.82 2.81 -7.06
CA SER A 115 28.56 2.19 -6.59
C SER A 115 27.97 2.91 -5.38
N ARG A 116 28.83 3.43 -4.50
CA ARG A 116 28.49 4.29 -3.35
C ARG A 116 28.33 5.75 -3.74
N TYR A 117 27.66 6.03 -4.87
CA TYR A 117 27.59 7.34 -5.53
C TYR A 117 27.16 8.52 -4.63
N LEU A 118 26.25 8.28 -3.68
CA LEU A 118 25.79 9.29 -2.72
C LEU A 118 26.86 9.69 -1.70
N ASN A 119 27.77 8.78 -1.36
CA ASN A 119 28.86 9.03 -0.43
C ASN A 119 30.16 8.25 -0.76
N PRO A 120 30.87 8.61 -1.85
CA PRO A 120 32.00 7.83 -2.36
C PRO A 120 33.27 7.89 -1.49
N ARG A 121 33.35 8.83 -0.54
CA ARG A 121 34.48 8.98 0.41
C ARG A 121 34.08 8.75 1.88
N GLY A 122 32.89 8.20 2.13
CA GLY A 122 32.39 7.99 3.49
C GLY A 122 32.36 9.27 4.33
N VAL A 123 33.05 9.29 5.47
CA VAL A 123 33.05 10.46 6.37
C VAL A 123 33.66 11.72 5.72
N GLY A 124 34.47 11.58 4.65
CA GLY A 124 35.07 12.72 3.95
C GLY A 124 34.06 13.61 3.21
N ASP A 125 33.04 13.01 2.58
CA ASP A 125 32.03 13.72 1.78
C ASP A 125 30.81 14.18 2.63
N LEU A 126 30.69 13.66 3.86
CA LEU A 126 29.66 13.98 4.86
C LEU A 126 29.48 15.50 5.06
N LYS A 127 30.59 16.26 5.10
CA LYS A 127 30.57 17.71 5.31
C LYS A 127 29.73 18.43 4.24
N SER A 128 29.90 18.06 2.98
CA SER A 128 29.15 18.66 1.85
C SER A 128 27.67 18.29 1.89
N VAL A 129 27.34 17.05 2.30
CA VAL A 129 25.94 16.62 2.48
C VAL A 129 25.27 17.43 3.58
N VAL A 130 25.90 17.52 4.76
CA VAL A 130 25.36 18.25 5.92
C VAL A 130 25.22 19.75 5.62
N VAL A 131 26.22 20.38 4.99
CA VAL A 131 26.14 21.80 4.62
C VAL A 131 25.02 22.05 3.60
N THR A 132 24.88 21.19 2.58
CA THR A 132 23.79 21.33 1.60
C THR A 132 22.42 21.15 2.26
N PHE A 133 22.28 20.14 3.12
CA PHE A 133 21.06 19.90 3.88
C PHE A 133 20.70 21.08 4.80
N LEU A 134 21.63 21.55 5.63
CA LEU A 134 21.41 22.67 6.55
C LEU A 134 21.08 23.98 5.80
N ARG A 135 21.76 24.25 4.68
CA ARG A 135 21.45 25.38 3.80
C ARG A 135 20.02 25.31 3.27
N ASN A 136 19.60 24.13 2.81
CA ASN A 136 18.26 23.89 2.27
C ASN A 136 17.19 24.00 3.36
N LEU A 137 17.43 23.40 4.52
CA LEU A 137 16.58 23.42 5.70
C LEU A 137 16.39 24.85 6.22
N LEU A 138 17.48 25.63 6.36
CA LEU A 138 17.42 27.03 6.76
C LEU A 138 16.68 27.87 5.72
N GLY A 139 16.96 27.67 4.43
CA GLY A 139 16.27 28.34 3.35
C GLY A 139 14.75 28.10 3.40
N ILE A 140 14.31 26.85 3.52
CA ILE A 140 12.88 26.55 3.52
C ILE A 140 12.16 27.01 4.79
N HIS A 141 12.82 26.95 5.96
CA HIS A 141 12.27 27.49 7.20
C HIS A 141 12.23 29.02 7.23
N LEU A 142 13.15 29.71 6.54
CA LEU A 142 13.08 31.16 6.36
C LEU A 142 11.84 31.54 5.53
N GLU A 143 11.59 30.84 4.42
CA GLU A 143 10.41 31.13 3.58
C GLU A 143 9.09 30.78 4.26
N ILE A 144 9.00 29.62 4.92
CA ILE A 144 7.80 29.24 5.68
C ILE A 144 7.63 30.16 6.91
N GLY A 145 8.73 30.58 7.53
CA GLY A 145 8.73 31.51 8.66
C GLY A 145 8.23 32.89 8.30
N MET A 146 8.57 33.43 7.13
CA MET A 146 8.03 34.70 6.65
C MET A 146 6.51 34.62 6.40
N LEU A 147 6.01 33.49 5.89
CA LEU A 147 4.56 33.24 5.79
C LEU A 147 3.91 33.10 7.18
N GLY A 148 4.58 32.44 8.12
CA GLY A 148 4.13 32.30 9.51
C GLY A 148 4.08 33.64 10.25
N ILE A 149 5.05 34.52 10.01
CA ILE A 149 5.06 35.90 10.53
C ILE A 149 3.91 36.70 9.92
N MET A 150 3.65 36.59 8.61
CA MET A 150 2.49 37.26 8.00
C MET A 150 1.15 36.76 8.58
N LEU A 151 1.03 35.46 8.85
CA LEU A 151 -0.14 34.89 9.53
C LEU A 151 -0.28 35.43 10.96
N GLY A 152 0.80 35.41 11.74
CA GLY A 152 0.81 35.95 13.10
C GLY A 152 0.52 37.44 13.16
N CYS A 153 1.01 38.23 12.19
CA CYS A 153 0.67 39.65 12.08
C CYS A 153 -0.80 39.87 11.73
N ALA A 154 -1.40 39.01 10.90
CA ALA A 154 -2.82 39.11 10.57
C ALA A 154 -3.72 38.75 11.77
N LEU A 155 -3.37 37.71 12.54
CA LEU A 155 -4.08 37.32 13.75
C LEU A 155 -3.91 38.36 14.87
N GLY A 156 -2.67 38.76 15.15
CA GLY A 156 -2.37 39.82 16.13
C GLY A 156 -2.99 41.18 15.78
N ALA A 157 -3.25 41.47 14.50
CA ALA A 157 -4.02 42.67 14.10
C ALA A 157 -5.50 42.53 14.47
N VAL A 158 -6.11 41.34 14.34
CA VAL A 158 -7.49 41.09 14.76
C VAL A 158 -7.62 41.22 16.27
N ASP A 159 -6.66 40.68 17.03
CA ASP A 159 -6.56 40.87 18.49
C ASP A 159 -6.49 42.35 18.86
N LEU A 160 -5.47 43.08 18.38
CA LEU A 160 -5.26 44.48 18.74
C LEU A 160 -6.47 45.35 18.36
N LEU A 161 -7.12 45.11 17.20
CA LEU A 161 -8.34 45.83 16.81
C LEU A 161 -9.49 45.60 17.81
N ALA A 162 -9.74 44.35 18.22
CA ALA A 162 -10.82 44.05 19.14
C ALA A 162 -10.52 44.53 20.56
N TRP A 163 -9.28 44.37 21.01
CA TRP A 163 -8.83 44.80 22.34
C TRP A 163 -8.86 46.33 22.43
N GLU A 164 -8.34 47.06 21.44
CA GLU A 164 -8.39 48.52 21.41
C GLU A 164 -9.84 49.03 21.35
N ALA A 165 -10.70 48.43 20.50
CA ALA A 165 -12.12 48.79 20.41
C ALA A 165 -12.87 48.57 21.75
N MET A 166 -12.59 47.46 22.44
CA MET A 166 -13.18 47.20 23.75
C MET A 166 -12.59 48.14 24.84
N ASN A 167 -11.35 48.60 24.70
CA ASN A 167 -10.75 49.58 25.62
C ASN A 167 -11.42 50.95 25.52
N GLN A 168 -11.69 51.42 24.30
CA GLN A 168 -12.50 52.60 24.10
C GLN A 168 -13.91 52.43 24.68
N LEU A 169 -14.52 51.24 24.56
CA LEU A 169 -15.88 50.97 25.07
C LEU A 169 -15.96 50.91 26.60
N ILE A 170 -14.98 50.31 27.28
CA ILE A 170 -14.97 50.17 28.75
C ILE A 170 -14.59 51.51 29.40
N TRP A 171 -13.54 52.16 28.92
CA TRP A 171 -13.02 53.40 29.51
C TRP A 171 -14.01 54.57 29.37
N SER A 172 -14.67 54.69 28.21
CA SER A 172 -15.70 55.72 27.98
C SER A 172 -16.99 55.56 28.81
N ARG A 173 -17.23 54.37 29.39
CA ARG A 173 -18.50 54.06 30.09
C ARG A 173 -18.40 53.89 31.60
N THR A 174 -17.24 53.47 32.11
CA THR A 174 -17.15 53.00 33.51
C THR A 174 -16.36 53.92 34.43
N GLY A 175 -15.41 54.71 33.90
CA GLY A 175 -14.45 55.45 34.74
C GLY A 175 -13.65 54.54 35.69
N ALA A 176 -13.54 53.24 35.38
CA ALA A 176 -12.99 52.24 36.27
C ALA A 176 -11.53 52.52 36.61
N GLY A 177 -11.15 52.29 37.87
CA GLY A 177 -9.76 52.43 38.30
C GLY A 177 -8.83 51.49 37.50
N GLN A 178 -7.63 51.96 37.17
CA GLN A 178 -6.67 51.29 36.27
C GLN A 178 -6.46 49.80 36.59
N GLN A 179 -6.45 49.41 37.87
CA GLN A 179 -6.34 48.00 38.29
C GLN A 179 -7.55 47.12 37.88
N GLN A 180 -8.78 47.64 37.92
CA GLN A 180 -9.97 46.88 37.51
C GLN A 180 -10.00 46.69 35.99
N ALA A 181 -9.58 47.71 35.24
CA ALA A 181 -9.39 47.59 33.80
C ALA A 181 -8.38 46.49 33.47
N LEU A 182 -7.18 46.52 34.08
CA LEU A 182 -6.12 45.51 33.86
C LEU A 182 -6.58 44.07 34.13
N ALA A 183 -7.42 43.84 35.15
CA ALA A 183 -7.96 42.51 35.45
C ALA A 183 -8.99 42.02 34.41
N ILE A 184 -9.82 42.92 33.86
CA ILE A 184 -10.74 42.60 32.75
C ILE A 184 -9.95 42.33 31.46
N TRP A 185 -8.88 43.08 31.24
CA TRP A 185 -7.96 42.90 30.10
C TRP A 185 -7.24 41.55 30.11
N ASP A 186 -6.70 41.13 31.25
CA ASP A 186 -6.10 39.80 31.41
C ASP A 186 -7.13 38.71 31.10
N ALA A 187 -8.36 38.82 31.63
CA ALA A 187 -9.43 37.85 31.35
C ALA A 187 -9.84 37.77 29.87
N VAL A 188 -9.88 38.89 29.13
CA VAL A 188 -10.33 38.90 27.73
C VAL A 188 -9.21 38.55 26.74
N SER A 189 -7.96 38.95 26.99
CA SER A 189 -6.82 38.53 26.16
C SER A 189 -6.58 37.01 26.18
N GLN A 190 -7.14 36.28 27.15
CA GLN A 190 -7.12 34.82 27.23
C GLN A 190 -8.16 34.13 26.33
N LEU A 191 -8.98 34.88 25.58
CA LEU A 191 -9.98 34.37 24.63
C LEU A 191 -9.51 34.58 23.19
N PRO A 192 -9.64 33.57 22.30
CA PRO A 192 -9.33 33.73 20.87
C PRO A 192 -10.31 34.69 20.19
N THR A 193 -9.84 35.91 19.93
CA THR A 193 -10.63 37.01 19.35
C THR A 193 -11.31 36.61 18.05
N ILE A 194 -10.62 35.87 17.19
CA ILE A 194 -11.12 35.46 15.87
C ILE A 194 -12.36 34.55 15.94
N TRP A 195 -12.64 33.88 17.06
CA TRP A 195 -13.88 33.09 17.23
C TRP A 195 -15.15 33.96 17.30
N LEU A 196 -15.03 35.27 17.54
CA LEU A 196 -16.16 36.21 17.40
C LEU A 196 -16.74 36.19 15.97
N ALA A 197 -15.92 35.89 14.95
CA ALA A 197 -16.35 35.78 13.56
C ALA A 197 -17.20 34.52 13.27
N LEU A 198 -17.30 33.55 14.20
CA LEU A 198 -18.12 32.33 14.03
C LEU A 198 -19.62 32.62 13.86
N VAL A 199 -20.08 33.82 14.22
CA VAL A 199 -21.45 34.28 13.90
C VAL A 199 -21.72 34.27 12.39
N ILE A 200 -20.70 34.52 11.55
CA ILE A 200 -20.83 34.56 10.09
C ILE A 200 -21.22 33.18 9.51
N PRO A 201 -20.43 32.10 9.70
CA PRO A 201 -20.83 30.78 9.22
C PRO A 201 -22.10 30.24 9.91
N LEU A 202 -22.39 30.63 11.17
CA LEU A 202 -23.66 30.27 11.82
C LEU A 202 -24.87 30.90 11.12
N LEU A 203 -24.78 32.19 10.75
CA LEU A 203 -25.82 32.88 9.96
C LEU A 203 -25.93 32.27 8.55
N MET A 204 -24.82 31.96 7.88
CA MET A 204 -24.82 31.30 6.57
C MET A 204 -25.49 29.92 6.63
N ALA A 205 -25.18 29.11 7.64
CA ALA A 205 -25.83 27.82 7.87
C ALA A 205 -27.33 27.98 8.17
N GLY A 206 -27.72 29.00 8.95
CA GLY A 206 -29.12 29.37 9.17
C GLY A 206 -29.84 29.71 7.85
N CYS A 207 -29.22 30.52 7.00
CA CYS A 207 -29.74 30.83 5.66
C CYS A 207 -29.87 29.57 4.78
N SER A 208 -28.89 28.66 4.80
CA SER A 208 -28.97 27.37 4.11
C SER A 208 -30.15 26.52 4.59
N VAL A 209 -30.38 26.43 5.91
CA VAL A 209 -31.53 25.69 6.47
C VAL A 209 -32.84 26.33 6.05
N VAL A 210 -32.97 27.67 6.10
CA VAL A 210 -34.17 28.37 5.62
C VAL A 210 -34.41 28.14 4.13
N MET A 211 -33.37 28.20 3.29
CA MET A 211 -33.49 27.90 1.86
C MET A 211 -33.90 26.46 1.57
N TYR A 212 -33.38 25.49 2.33
CA TYR A 212 -33.76 24.07 2.21
C TYR A 212 -35.27 23.87 2.45
N TRP A 213 -35.85 24.52 3.46
CA TRP A 213 -37.29 24.43 3.75
C TRP A 213 -38.18 25.23 2.79
N HIS A 214 -37.64 26.20 2.05
CA HIS A 214 -38.43 27.10 1.20
C HIS A 214 -38.31 26.82 -0.31
N ARG A 215 -37.32 26.02 -0.74
CA ARG A 215 -37.06 25.74 -2.17
C ARG A 215 -37.30 24.27 -2.50
N ALA A 216 -38.45 23.98 -3.11
CA ALA A 216 -38.79 22.64 -3.56
C ALA A 216 -37.95 22.23 -4.80
N GLY A 217 -36.82 21.56 -4.56
CA GLY A 217 -35.97 20.95 -5.59
C GLY A 217 -34.52 21.45 -5.56
N ASN A 218 -33.57 20.50 -5.53
CA ASN A 218 -32.11 20.67 -5.49
C ASN A 218 -31.61 21.89 -4.69
N SER A 219 -31.39 21.70 -3.39
CA SER A 219 -30.56 22.61 -2.61
C SER A 219 -29.15 22.65 -3.19
N ASP A 220 -28.67 23.85 -3.49
CA ASP A 220 -27.26 24.07 -3.81
C ASP A 220 -26.48 24.09 -2.50
N ASP A 221 -25.99 22.91 -2.08
CA ASP A 221 -25.30 22.70 -0.80
C ASP A 221 -23.94 23.44 -0.70
N SER A 222 -23.56 24.21 -1.73
CA SER A 222 -22.35 25.04 -1.75
C SER A 222 -22.29 26.06 -0.61
N LEU A 223 -23.40 26.72 -0.25
CA LEU A 223 -23.41 27.68 0.84
C LEU A 223 -23.19 27.00 2.20
N LEU A 224 -23.77 25.81 2.42
CA LEU A 224 -23.61 25.05 3.65
C LEU A 224 -22.19 24.48 3.76
N THR A 225 -21.66 23.98 2.65
CA THR A 225 -20.26 23.52 2.54
C THR A 225 -19.28 24.66 2.82
N LEU A 226 -19.55 25.87 2.31
CA LEU A 226 -18.75 27.05 2.56
C LEU A 226 -18.83 27.50 4.03
N ALA A 227 -20.02 27.51 4.62
CA ALA A 227 -20.23 27.83 6.03
C ALA A 227 -19.47 26.86 6.96
N TYR A 228 -19.57 25.56 6.71
CA TYR A 228 -18.85 24.52 7.45
C TYR A 228 -17.33 24.65 7.31
N SER A 229 -16.85 24.89 6.08
CA SER A 229 -15.42 25.09 5.80
C SER A 229 -14.87 26.34 6.50
N LEU A 230 -15.61 27.45 6.46
CA LEU A 230 -15.27 28.69 7.13
C LEU A 230 -15.26 28.52 8.66
N ALA A 231 -16.24 27.81 9.24
CA ALA A 231 -16.27 27.50 10.66
C ALA A 231 -15.05 26.69 11.10
N ILE A 232 -14.65 25.66 10.36
CA ILE A 232 -13.43 24.88 10.64
C ILE A 232 -12.19 25.78 10.59
N VAL A 233 -12.05 26.62 9.55
CA VAL A 233 -10.89 27.52 9.41
C VAL A 233 -10.82 28.50 10.58
N LEU A 234 -11.93 29.13 10.96
CA LEU A 234 -11.98 30.05 12.11
C LEU A 234 -11.68 29.34 13.44
N LEU A 235 -12.21 28.14 13.64
CA LEU A 235 -11.91 27.32 14.84
C LEU A 235 -10.42 26.98 14.92
N LEU A 236 -9.82 26.50 13.83
CA LEU A 236 -8.41 26.15 13.75
C LEU A 236 -7.49 27.37 13.91
N LEU A 237 -7.80 28.48 13.25
CA LEU A 237 -7.03 29.72 13.38
C LEU A 237 -7.06 30.24 14.81
N GLY A 238 -8.24 30.33 15.44
CA GLY A 238 -8.32 30.76 16.84
C GLY A 238 -7.70 29.78 17.83
N ALA A 239 -7.68 28.48 17.53
CA ALA A 239 -6.91 27.52 18.34
C ALA A 239 -5.39 27.73 18.21
N ILE A 240 -4.89 28.00 17.00
CA ILE A 240 -3.47 28.32 16.75
C ILE A 240 -3.07 29.59 17.51
N ASP A 241 -3.87 30.65 17.33
CA ASP A 241 -3.75 31.97 17.93
C ASP A 241 -3.74 31.93 19.47
N TRP A 242 -4.73 31.27 20.07
CA TRP A 242 -4.85 31.10 21.52
C TRP A 242 -3.68 30.33 22.15
N ILE A 243 -3.23 29.25 21.49
CA ILE A 243 -2.06 28.49 21.95
C ILE A 243 -0.80 29.35 21.81
N ALA A 244 -0.68 30.09 20.71
CA ALA A 244 0.46 30.95 20.42
C ALA A 244 0.60 32.11 21.41
N TRP A 245 -0.49 32.82 21.75
CA TRP A 245 -0.52 33.86 22.78
C TRP A 245 -0.06 33.34 24.15
N ARG A 246 -0.50 32.14 24.54
CA ARG A 246 -0.10 31.49 25.79
C ARG A 246 1.37 31.07 25.82
N ILE A 247 1.93 30.68 24.68
CA ILE A 247 3.37 30.39 24.54
C ILE A 247 4.17 31.69 24.61
N ALA A 248 3.70 32.75 23.93
CA ALA A 248 4.36 34.06 23.90
C ALA A 248 4.50 34.67 25.31
N ASN A 249 3.44 34.60 26.12
CA ASN A 249 3.44 35.07 27.50
C ASN A 249 4.17 34.13 28.49
N ASN A 250 4.83 33.07 28.02
CA ASN A 250 5.64 32.19 28.84
C ASN A 250 7.01 31.94 28.18
N PRO A 251 8.03 32.79 28.45
CA PRO A 251 9.32 32.74 27.74
C PRO A 251 10.09 31.42 27.95
N ARG A 252 9.79 30.67 29.01
CA ARG A 252 10.33 29.30 29.21
C ARG A 252 9.74 28.31 28.20
N VAL A 253 8.43 28.40 27.93
CA VAL A 253 7.76 27.52 26.96
C VAL A 253 8.21 27.85 25.54
N LEU A 254 8.31 29.14 25.19
CA LEU A 254 8.79 29.56 23.86
C LEU A 254 10.22 29.05 23.59
N SER A 255 11.14 29.13 24.56
CA SER A 255 12.51 28.62 24.41
C SER A 255 12.57 27.08 24.33
N VAL A 256 11.78 26.38 25.16
CA VAL A 256 11.68 24.90 25.12
C VAL A 256 11.07 24.40 23.81
N LEU A 257 10.09 25.11 23.23
CA LEU A 257 9.52 24.75 21.93
C LEU A 257 10.49 25.03 20.78
N GLY A 258 11.21 26.16 20.81
CA GLY A 258 12.25 26.45 19.82
C GLY A 258 13.37 25.40 19.82
N VAL A 259 13.90 25.06 21.00
CA VAL A 259 14.90 24.00 21.16
C VAL A 259 14.32 22.62 20.84
N GLY A 260 13.09 22.35 21.28
CA GLY A 260 12.39 21.08 21.04
C GLY A 260 12.15 20.82 19.55
N PHE A 261 11.77 21.83 18.77
CA PHE A 261 11.62 21.71 17.32
C PHE A 261 12.97 21.40 16.63
N VAL A 262 14.05 22.05 17.06
CA VAL A 262 15.42 21.76 16.58
C VAL A 262 15.88 20.35 16.96
N LEU A 263 15.49 19.84 18.14
CA LEU A 263 15.82 18.49 18.61
C LEU A 263 14.90 17.39 18.07
N LEU A 264 13.69 17.69 17.63
CA LEU A 264 12.79 16.72 16.98
C LEU A 264 13.30 16.29 15.60
N LEU A 265 14.05 17.16 14.91
CA LEU A 265 14.67 16.87 13.61
C LEU A 265 15.63 15.65 13.66
N PRO A 266 16.59 15.54 14.61
CA PRO A 266 17.36 14.31 14.77
C PRO A 266 16.56 13.14 15.38
N VAL A 267 15.54 13.38 16.21
CA VAL A 267 14.73 12.28 16.82
C VAL A 267 13.91 11.53 15.76
N PHE A 268 13.22 12.22 14.86
CA PHE A 268 12.55 11.60 13.70
C PHE A 268 13.51 10.75 12.86
N ARG A 269 14.76 11.21 12.75
CA ARG A 269 15.84 10.59 12.01
C ARG A 269 16.46 9.36 12.69
N VAL A 270 16.31 9.20 14.01
CA VAL A 270 16.69 7.97 14.73
C VAL A 270 15.53 6.97 14.77
N LEU A 271 14.31 7.45 15.00
CA LEU A 271 13.13 6.58 15.14
C LEU A 271 12.70 5.92 13.82
N MET A 272 12.86 6.59 12.67
CA MET A 272 12.36 6.04 11.40
C MET A 272 13.17 4.84 10.88
N PRO A 273 14.52 4.82 10.90
CA PRO A 273 15.29 3.62 10.54
C PRO A 273 14.97 2.42 11.46
N LEU A 274 14.81 2.67 12.77
CA LEU A 274 14.42 1.64 13.74
C LEU A 274 13.02 1.08 13.45
N ALA A 275 12.08 1.93 13.03
CA ALA A 275 10.74 1.51 12.61
C ALA A 275 10.74 0.74 11.27
N GLN A 276 11.73 0.95 10.39
CA GLN A 276 11.91 0.23 9.13
C GLN A 276 12.67 -1.10 9.31
N GLN A 277 13.49 -1.22 10.36
CA GLN A 277 14.18 -2.46 10.75
C GLN A 277 13.32 -3.39 11.62
N ALA A 278 12.15 -2.92 12.11
CA ALA A 278 11.21 -3.75 12.84
C ALA A 278 10.69 -4.90 11.94
N THR A 279 10.94 -6.14 12.35
CA THR A 279 10.61 -7.34 11.57
C THR A 279 9.15 -7.38 11.12
N PRO A 280 8.86 -7.72 9.85
CA PRO A 280 7.49 -7.88 9.34
C PRO A 280 6.79 -9.04 10.06
N GLY A 281 6.05 -8.71 11.12
CA GLY A 281 5.44 -9.70 12.02
C GLY A 281 5.24 -9.21 13.46
N SER A 282 5.99 -8.19 13.90
CA SER A 282 5.79 -7.62 15.24
C SER A 282 4.39 -7.01 15.41
N TYR A 283 3.82 -7.15 16.60
CA TYR A 283 2.51 -6.57 16.96
C TYR A 283 2.49 -5.04 16.76
N PHE A 284 3.63 -4.38 16.98
CA PHE A 284 3.86 -2.96 16.72
C PHE A 284 3.69 -2.60 15.23
N ALA A 285 4.29 -3.36 14.31
CA ALA A 285 4.17 -3.14 12.87
C ALA A 285 2.74 -3.37 12.33
N ARG A 286 1.94 -4.21 13.01
CA ARG A 286 0.51 -4.41 12.67
C ARG A 286 -0.40 -3.26 13.11
N ILE A 287 -0.03 -2.49 14.12
CA ILE A 287 -0.83 -1.36 14.65
C ILE A 287 -0.47 -0.04 13.95
N LEU A 288 0.81 0.13 13.60
CA LEU A 288 1.32 1.37 13.04
C LEU A 288 1.38 1.29 11.51
N ASN A 289 0.28 1.66 10.83
CA ASN A 289 0.34 1.93 9.39
C ASN A 289 1.24 3.16 9.16
N MET A 290 2.49 2.91 8.75
CA MET A 290 3.55 3.93 8.77
C MET A 290 3.23 5.13 7.87
N SER A 291 2.51 4.92 6.76
CA SER A 291 2.03 6.01 5.89
C SER A 291 1.04 6.93 6.62
N THR A 292 0.13 6.36 7.43
CA THR A 292 -0.84 7.10 8.23
C THR A 292 -0.17 7.89 9.35
N LEU A 293 0.82 7.31 10.03
CA LEU A 293 1.63 8.05 11.02
C LEU A 293 2.38 9.23 10.41
N VAL A 294 2.97 9.03 9.24
CA VAL A 294 3.71 10.07 8.52
C VAL A 294 2.77 11.20 8.05
N ASP A 295 1.57 10.88 7.56
CA ASP A 295 0.56 11.89 7.21
C ASP A 295 0.11 12.69 8.45
N TYR A 296 -0.29 12.04 9.55
CA TYR A 296 -0.68 12.77 10.76
C TYR A 296 0.47 13.55 11.39
N GLY A 297 1.67 12.96 11.45
CA GLY A 297 2.88 13.60 11.98
C GLY A 297 3.27 14.85 11.20
N GLY A 298 3.21 14.79 9.86
CA GLY A 298 3.46 15.95 9.01
C GLY A 298 2.42 17.07 9.16
N ARG A 299 1.13 16.73 9.31
CA ARG A 299 0.07 17.71 9.60
C ARG A 299 0.25 18.37 10.96
N ILE A 300 0.54 17.58 12.00
CA ILE A 300 0.81 18.08 13.37
C ILE A 300 2.04 18.99 13.36
N GLY A 301 3.13 18.58 12.68
CA GLY A 301 4.34 19.40 12.53
C GLY A 301 4.08 20.74 11.84
N LEU A 302 3.22 20.77 10.83
CA LEU A 302 2.83 22.00 10.15
C LEU A 302 2.00 22.93 11.05
N VAL A 303 1.06 22.40 11.83
CA VAL A 303 0.29 23.19 12.81
C VAL A 303 1.21 23.72 13.93
N ALA A 304 2.14 22.90 14.43
CA ALA A 304 3.12 23.32 15.42
C ALA A 304 4.03 24.44 14.91
N LEU A 305 4.44 24.40 13.63
CA LEU A 305 5.23 25.45 13.00
C LEU A 305 4.44 26.75 12.84
N ALA A 306 3.14 26.68 12.51
CA ALA A 306 2.26 27.85 12.47
C ALA A 306 2.09 28.49 13.87
N ILE A 307 1.85 27.67 14.90
CA ILE A 307 1.78 28.10 16.31
C ILE A 307 3.10 28.77 16.73
N PHE A 308 4.24 28.18 16.39
CA PHE A 308 5.55 28.72 16.74
C PHE A 308 5.78 30.13 16.16
N TRP A 309 5.57 30.32 14.85
CA TRP A 309 5.78 31.64 14.24
C TRP A 309 4.75 32.68 14.69
N THR A 310 3.51 32.27 14.92
CA THR A 310 2.47 33.14 15.51
C THR A 310 2.87 33.55 16.94
N ALA A 311 3.41 32.63 17.75
CA ALA A 311 3.87 32.93 19.10
C ALA A 311 5.07 33.88 19.12
N VAL A 312 5.98 33.78 18.14
CA VAL A 312 7.08 34.74 17.95
C VAL A 312 6.55 36.14 17.63
N VAL A 313 5.52 36.27 16.79
CA VAL A 313 4.90 37.58 16.52
C VAL A 313 4.24 38.14 17.77
N HIS A 314 3.43 37.36 18.48
CA HIS A 314 2.82 37.84 19.72
C HIS A 314 3.86 38.24 20.76
N ALA A 315 4.96 37.49 20.91
CA ALA A 315 6.01 37.77 21.90
C ALA A 315 6.83 39.05 21.59
N LEU A 316 6.89 39.45 20.32
CA LEU A 316 7.63 40.63 19.85
C LEU A 316 6.76 41.87 19.59
N ALA A 317 5.46 41.69 19.33
CA ALA A 317 4.56 42.77 18.93
C ALA A 317 3.30 42.86 19.82
N THR A 318 2.47 41.82 19.87
CA THR A 318 1.19 41.90 20.61
C THR A 318 1.39 42.06 22.12
N SER A 319 2.42 41.44 22.69
CA SER A 319 2.87 41.59 24.09
C SER A 319 3.24 43.03 24.44
N GLN A 320 3.72 43.81 23.47
CA GLN A 320 4.14 45.21 23.65
C GLN A 320 2.94 46.14 23.92
N ALA A 321 1.70 45.66 23.79
CA ALA A 321 0.53 46.35 24.29
C ALA A 321 0.57 46.51 25.82
N TRP A 322 1.42 45.76 26.52
CA TRP A 322 1.53 45.74 27.97
C TRP A 322 2.90 46.21 28.45
N ASP A 323 2.98 47.41 29.03
CA ASP A 323 4.21 47.82 29.70
C ASP A 323 4.22 47.30 31.15
N SER A 324 4.97 46.23 31.37
CA SER A 324 5.20 45.64 32.70
C SER A 324 5.89 46.57 33.71
N LEU A 325 6.54 47.66 33.27
CA LEU A 325 7.25 48.61 34.13
C LEU A 325 6.36 49.77 34.60
N THR A 326 5.46 50.26 33.75
CA THR A 326 4.54 51.37 34.09
C THR A 326 3.11 50.91 34.42
N GLY A 327 2.74 49.67 34.10
CA GLY A 327 1.37 49.17 34.26
C GLY A 327 0.35 49.87 33.35
N GLN A 328 0.81 50.43 32.23
CA GLN A 328 -0.02 51.08 31.22
C GLN A 328 -0.18 50.19 29.98
N VAL A 329 -1.27 50.43 29.24
CA VAL A 329 -1.57 49.74 27.98
C VAL A 329 -1.19 50.65 26.81
N ASP A 330 -0.22 50.23 25.99
CA ASP A 330 0.29 50.98 24.84
C ASP A 330 0.03 50.22 23.52
N PHE A 331 -1.18 50.38 22.99
CA PHE A 331 -1.54 49.88 21.66
C PHE A 331 -0.67 50.48 20.54
N GLY A 332 -0.12 51.69 20.72
CA GLY A 332 0.74 52.34 19.73
C GLY A 332 2.07 51.60 19.54
N ALA A 333 2.72 51.20 20.63
CA ALA A 333 3.91 50.35 20.60
C ALA A 333 3.61 49.00 19.93
N ALA A 334 2.50 48.34 20.28
CA ALA A 334 2.09 47.06 19.70
C ALA A 334 1.88 47.16 18.18
N TRP A 335 1.12 48.16 17.72
CA TRP A 335 0.88 48.42 16.31
C TRP A 335 2.17 48.74 15.54
N ALA A 336 3.10 49.50 16.13
CA ALA A 336 4.38 49.83 15.51
C ALA A 336 5.26 48.58 15.29
N TRP A 337 5.36 47.69 16.28
CA TRP A 337 6.08 46.42 16.14
C TRP A 337 5.42 45.48 15.13
N LEU A 338 4.08 45.37 15.18
CA LEU A 338 3.32 44.53 14.25
C LEU A 338 3.48 44.99 12.81
N ALA A 339 3.39 46.31 12.57
CA ALA A 339 3.61 46.92 11.26
C ALA A 339 5.07 46.73 10.78
N GLY A 340 6.05 46.83 11.68
CA GLY A 340 7.46 46.55 11.39
C GLY A 340 7.70 45.11 10.92
N LEU A 341 7.18 44.13 11.67
CA LEU A 341 7.28 42.70 11.31
C LEU A 341 6.52 42.38 10.01
N ALA A 342 5.31 42.91 9.84
CA ALA A 342 4.52 42.74 8.63
C ALA A 342 5.22 43.36 7.40
N CYS A 343 5.80 44.56 7.54
CA CYS A 343 6.56 45.21 6.49
C CYS A 343 7.82 44.41 6.12
N MET A 344 8.60 43.96 7.10
CA MET A 344 9.77 43.11 6.89
C MET A 344 9.42 41.83 6.11
N ALA A 345 8.40 41.10 6.55
CA ALA A 345 7.97 39.87 5.91
C ALA A 345 7.41 40.13 4.49
N MET A 346 6.62 41.19 4.32
CA MET A 346 6.09 41.61 3.01
C MET A 346 7.21 41.99 2.03
N VAL A 347 8.19 42.77 2.46
CA VAL A 347 9.36 43.14 1.63
C VAL A 347 10.14 41.90 1.22
N TRP A 348 10.39 40.97 2.14
CA TRP A 348 11.04 39.70 1.82
C TRP A 348 10.24 38.87 0.80
N VAL A 349 8.93 38.74 1.02
CA VAL A 349 8.01 37.98 0.16
C VAL A 349 7.91 38.58 -1.24
N LEU A 350 7.82 39.91 -1.37
CA LEU A 350 7.79 40.60 -2.66
C LEU A 350 9.15 40.53 -3.39
N PHE A 351 10.27 40.71 -2.66
CA PHE A 351 11.61 40.65 -3.23
C PHE A 351 11.95 39.25 -3.76
N THR A 352 11.72 38.22 -2.95
CA THR A 352 12.10 36.84 -3.30
C THR A 352 11.01 36.07 -4.06
N GLY A 353 9.77 36.57 -4.11
CA GLY A 353 8.59 35.87 -4.61
C GLY A 353 8.62 35.49 -6.09
N ARG A 354 9.46 36.15 -6.90
CA ARG A 354 9.62 35.87 -8.33
C ARG A 354 10.64 34.75 -8.63
N HIS A 355 11.45 34.35 -7.66
CA HIS A 355 12.54 33.38 -7.85
C HIS A 355 12.07 31.92 -7.74
N LEU A 356 11.30 31.44 -8.72
CA LEU A 356 10.77 30.06 -8.75
C LEU A 356 11.85 28.98 -8.66
N GLN A 357 13.04 29.21 -9.21
CA GLN A 357 14.17 28.27 -9.10
C GLN A 357 14.59 27.99 -7.65
N PHE A 358 14.20 28.82 -6.67
CA PHE A 358 14.40 28.53 -5.26
C PHE A 358 13.81 27.18 -4.85
N LEU A 359 12.64 26.79 -5.36
CA LEU A 359 11.96 25.56 -4.97
C LEU A 359 12.83 24.33 -5.27
N ASN A 360 13.46 24.31 -6.45
CA ASN A 360 14.38 23.26 -6.87
C ASN A 360 15.75 23.39 -6.17
N ARG A 361 16.32 24.60 -6.04
CA ARG A 361 17.64 24.80 -5.39
C ARG A 361 17.64 24.58 -3.87
N SER A 362 16.49 24.74 -3.22
CA SER A 362 16.26 24.39 -1.80
C SER A 362 15.86 22.92 -1.61
N SER A 363 15.76 22.15 -2.68
CA SER A 363 15.60 20.69 -2.64
C SER A 363 16.97 19.99 -2.67
N LEU A 364 16.97 18.68 -2.44
CA LEU A 364 18.17 17.85 -2.54
C LEU A 364 18.39 17.32 -3.98
N HIS A 365 17.53 17.70 -4.93
CA HIS A 365 17.62 17.33 -6.35
C HIS A 365 18.98 17.67 -6.96
N ASP A 366 19.49 18.89 -6.79
CA ASP A 366 20.78 19.30 -7.40
C ASP A 366 21.96 18.47 -6.87
N PHE A 367 21.96 18.14 -5.57
CA PHE A 367 22.96 17.26 -4.99
C PHE A 367 22.85 15.85 -5.60
N TYR A 368 21.65 15.29 -5.58
CA TYR A 368 21.36 13.95 -6.11
C TYR A 368 21.74 13.80 -7.59
N ARG A 369 21.26 14.74 -8.42
CA ARG A 369 21.63 14.89 -9.84
C ARG A 369 23.14 14.91 -10.05
N SER A 370 23.87 15.68 -9.25
CA SER A 370 25.35 15.75 -9.38
C SER A 370 26.03 14.41 -9.07
N ARG A 371 25.50 13.63 -8.12
CA ARG A 371 26.01 12.30 -7.77
C ARG A 371 25.72 11.28 -8.86
N LEU A 372 24.49 11.25 -9.39
CA LEU A 372 24.10 10.39 -10.50
C LEU A 372 24.90 10.71 -11.77
N ILE A 373 25.02 11.99 -12.14
CA ILE A 373 25.85 12.42 -13.29
C ILE A 373 27.28 11.91 -13.13
N LYS A 374 27.89 12.07 -11.95
CA LYS A 374 29.27 11.64 -11.73
C LYS A 374 29.45 10.12 -11.83
N ALA A 375 28.53 9.34 -11.26
CA ALA A 375 28.63 7.88 -11.25
C ALA A 375 28.35 7.27 -12.63
N TYR A 376 27.25 7.68 -13.28
CA TYR A 376 26.75 7.05 -14.50
C TYR A 376 27.20 7.77 -15.77
N LEU A 377 26.98 9.08 -15.89
CA LEU A 377 27.34 9.83 -17.12
C LEU A 377 28.83 10.18 -17.20
N GLY A 378 29.50 10.33 -16.06
CA GLY A 378 30.94 10.52 -15.96
C GLY A 378 31.75 9.35 -16.56
N ALA A 379 31.12 8.18 -16.68
CA ALA A 379 31.69 7.00 -17.30
C ALA A 379 31.72 7.05 -18.84
N CYS A 380 30.94 7.96 -19.47
CA CYS A 380 30.64 7.94 -20.91
C CYS A 380 30.88 9.29 -21.62
N LYS A 381 31.79 10.12 -21.08
CA LYS A 381 31.97 11.56 -21.39
C LYS A 381 30.77 12.40 -20.94
N ASN A 382 31.06 13.55 -20.33
CA ASN A 382 30.17 14.48 -19.59
C ASN A 382 28.69 14.59 -20.03
N ASP A 383 27.85 15.01 -19.08
CA ASP A 383 26.44 15.36 -19.28
C ASP A 383 26.23 16.41 -20.38
N ILE A 384 25.17 16.27 -21.17
CA ILE A 384 24.80 17.10 -22.32
C ILE A 384 23.34 17.51 -22.23
N LYS A 385 22.93 18.53 -23.00
CA LYS A 385 21.51 18.86 -23.15
C LYS A 385 20.76 17.70 -23.80
N LEU A 386 19.47 17.54 -23.45
CA LEU A 386 18.62 16.59 -24.15
C LEU A 386 18.52 16.90 -25.65
N SER A 387 18.56 18.19 -26.03
CA SER A 387 18.60 18.66 -27.43
C SER A 387 19.67 18.02 -28.29
N ASP A 388 20.76 17.63 -27.65
CA ASP A 388 21.97 17.12 -28.29
C ASP A 388 22.08 15.60 -28.08
N TYR A 389 21.07 14.94 -27.49
CA TYR A 389 21.08 13.54 -27.09
C TYR A 389 20.42 12.66 -28.15
N GLU A 390 21.24 12.13 -29.05
CA GLU A 390 20.79 11.40 -30.24
C GLU A 390 21.43 10.00 -30.34
N PRO A 391 21.22 9.11 -29.34
CA PRO A 391 21.85 7.78 -29.32
C PRO A 391 21.49 6.90 -30.52
N HIS A 392 20.31 7.14 -31.11
CA HIS A 392 19.78 6.44 -32.27
C HIS A 392 20.64 6.63 -33.53
N LYS A 393 21.23 7.82 -33.73
CA LYS A 393 22.09 8.12 -34.88
C LYS A 393 23.44 7.42 -34.85
N HIS A 394 23.83 6.89 -33.69
CA HIS A 394 25.08 6.15 -33.48
C HIS A 394 24.79 4.67 -33.13
N GLY A 395 23.63 4.15 -33.58
CA GLY A 395 23.26 2.74 -33.46
C GLY A 395 22.66 2.29 -32.10
N GLY A 396 22.68 3.13 -31.08
CA GLY A 396 22.01 2.87 -29.80
C GLY A 396 20.48 2.82 -29.96
N PRO A 397 19.73 2.24 -29.00
CA PRO A 397 18.28 2.29 -29.00
C PRO A 397 17.75 3.72 -28.79
N VAL A 398 16.55 4.01 -29.30
CA VAL A 398 15.84 5.25 -28.97
C VAL A 398 15.46 5.19 -27.48
N HIS A 399 15.98 6.13 -26.69
CA HIS A 399 15.85 6.09 -25.23
C HIS A 399 14.64 6.91 -24.74
N LEU A 400 13.65 6.20 -24.20
CA LEU A 400 12.43 6.73 -23.59
C LEU A 400 12.61 6.82 -22.06
N MET A 401 12.83 8.03 -21.54
CA MET A 401 12.95 8.27 -20.09
C MET A 401 11.57 8.58 -19.50
N ASN A 402 11.14 7.85 -18.47
CA ASN A 402 9.82 8.06 -17.86
C ASN A 402 9.91 8.78 -16.52
N VAL A 403 9.02 9.75 -16.32
CA VAL A 403 8.82 10.51 -15.08
C VAL A 403 7.32 10.59 -14.77
N CYS A 404 6.94 10.95 -13.55
CA CYS A 404 5.53 11.07 -13.15
C CYS A 404 5.17 12.56 -12.96
N VAL A 405 4.18 13.05 -13.71
CA VAL A 405 3.59 14.39 -13.56
C VAL A 405 2.52 14.31 -12.48
N ASN A 406 2.74 14.94 -11.33
CA ASN A 406 1.85 14.78 -10.18
C ASN A 406 0.66 15.74 -10.25
N GLN A 407 -0.53 15.20 -10.00
CA GLN A 407 -1.80 15.90 -10.11
C GLN A 407 -2.79 15.47 -9.02
N THR A 408 -2.80 16.17 -7.89
CA THR A 408 -3.79 15.96 -6.83
C THR A 408 -4.96 16.94 -6.93
N PHE A 409 -4.84 18.00 -7.74
CA PHE A 409 -5.83 19.04 -7.92
C PHE A 409 -6.57 18.87 -9.27
N GLN A 410 -7.62 18.05 -9.34
CA GLN A 410 -8.53 18.04 -10.50
C GLN A 410 -9.92 17.46 -10.19
N ARG A 411 -10.95 17.99 -10.86
CA ARG A 411 -12.37 17.59 -10.77
C ARG A 411 -12.91 16.92 -12.05
N LYS A 412 -12.08 16.72 -13.09
CA LYS A 412 -12.48 16.15 -14.38
C LYS A 412 -11.90 14.75 -14.56
N GLY A 413 -12.77 13.79 -14.90
CA GLY A 413 -12.43 12.38 -15.09
C GLY A 413 -12.40 11.60 -13.77
N ALA A 414 -13.26 10.59 -13.65
CA ALA A 414 -13.36 9.75 -12.44
C ALA A 414 -12.07 8.95 -12.14
N PHE A 415 -11.20 8.75 -13.13
CA PHE A 415 -9.97 7.96 -13.00
C PHE A 415 -8.80 8.69 -12.31
N ASN A 416 -8.76 10.03 -12.32
CA ASN A 416 -7.63 10.78 -11.76
C ASN A 416 -7.60 10.81 -10.22
N ILE A 417 -8.75 10.64 -9.57
CA ILE A 417 -8.91 10.71 -8.10
C ILE A 417 -7.99 9.70 -7.38
N ASP A 418 -7.93 8.48 -7.90
CA ASP A 418 -7.15 7.37 -7.33
C ASP A 418 -5.69 7.33 -7.84
N ARG A 419 -5.39 7.93 -9.00
CA ARG A 419 -4.07 7.86 -9.65
C ARG A 419 -3.13 8.96 -9.19
N GLN A 420 -3.65 10.19 -9.05
CA GLN A 420 -2.93 11.39 -8.61
C GLN A 420 -1.63 11.72 -9.38
N GLY A 421 -1.42 11.12 -10.55
CA GLY A 421 -0.25 11.32 -11.40
C GLY A 421 -0.41 10.67 -12.78
N GLU A 422 0.22 11.28 -13.79
CA GLU A 422 0.29 10.74 -15.16
C GLU A 422 1.73 10.51 -15.61
N LEU A 423 1.94 9.45 -16.39
CA LEU A 423 3.26 9.08 -16.89
C LEU A 423 3.67 10.06 -18.00
N MET A 424 4.80 10.75 -17.83
CA MET A 424 5.41 11.53 -18.90
C MET A 424 6.66 10.81 -19.42
N THR A 425 6.66 10.52 -20.71
CA THR A 425 7.81 9.96 -21.43
C THR A 425 8.54 11.10 -22.14
N VAL A 426 9.86 11.14 -22.00
CA VAL A 426 10.76 12.13 -22.60
C VAL A 426 11.78 11.41 -23.49
N VAL A 427 12.01 11.91 -24.70
CA VAL A 427 12.91 11.33 -25.69
C VAL A 427 13.76 12.40 -26.37
N GLY A 428 15.04 12.09 -26.57
CA GLY A 428 15.96 12.97 -27.30
C GLY A 428 15.66 12.97 -28.82
N PRO A 429 15.89 14.08 -29.54
CA PRO A 429 16.50 15.31 -29.04
C PRO A 429 15.54 16.23 -28.25
N LYS A 430 14.27 16.36 -28.64
CA LYS A 430 13.39 17.39 -28.07
C LYS A 430 11.93 17.00 -27.86
N HIS A 431 11.56 15.72 -27.73
CA HIS A 431 10.15 15.34 -27.64
C HIS A 431 9.74 14.82 -26.26
N TYR A 432 8.50 15.10 -25.86
CA TYR A 432 7.88 14.57 -24.65
C TYR A 432 6.39 14.30 -24.88
N ARG A 433 5.80 13.45 -24.04
CA ARG A 433 4.41 13.02 -24.13
C ARG A 433 3.87 12.68 -22.75
N VAL A 434 2.65 13.09 -22.43
CA VAL A 434 2.02 12.84 -21.11
C VAL A 434 0.79 11.93 -21.28
N GLY A 435 0.74 10.83 -20.54
CA GLY A 435 -0.35 9.85 -20.57
C GLY A 435 -0.68 9.36 -21.98
N LEU A 436 -1.89 9.66 -22.44
CA LEU A 436 -2.40 9.34 -23.78
C LEU A 436 -2.32 10.53 -24.76
N GLU A 437 -1.79 11.69 -24.37
CA GLU A 437 -1.64 12.85 -25.25
C GLU A 437 -0.68 12.54 -26.42
N GLU A 438 -0.70 13.35 -27.48
CA GLU A 438 0.26 13.29 -28.59
C GLU A 438 1.67 13.71 -28.18
N TRP A 439 2.67 13.32 -28.97
CA TRP A 439 4.03 13.84 -28.82
C TRP A 439 4.07 15.36 -29.00
N ARG A 440 4.93 16.02 -28.23
CA ARG A 440 5.14 17.48 -28.24
C ARG A 440 6.61 17.81 -28.17
N GLN A 441 6.99 18.86 -28.88
CA GLN A 441 8.34 19.41 -28.76
C GLN A 441 8.52 20.21 -27.45
N LEU A 442 9.64 20.00 -26.78
CA LEU A 442 10.15 20.81 -25.68
C LEU A 442 10.48 22.20 -26.20
N LYS A 443 10.04 23.24 -25.48
CA LYS A 443 10.31 24.61 -25.88
C LYS A 443 11.75 25.01 -25.60
N GLU A 444 12.29 25.86 -26.46
CA GLU A 444 13.63 26.41 -26.28
C GLU A 444 13.72 27.18 -24.95
N GLY A 445 14.77 26.91 -24.18
CA GLY A 445 14.95 27.45 -22.83
C GLY A 445 14.23 26.70 -21.69
N THR A 446 13.32 25.75 -21.99
CA THR A 446 12.75 24.83 -20.97
C THR A 446 13.39 23.44 -20.97
N GLU A 447 14.29 23.19 -21.92
CA GLU A 447 15.11 21.98 -22.02
C GLU A 447 16.09 21.84 -20.83
N HIS A 448 16.35 20.60 -20.45
CA HIS A 448 17.29 20.23 -19.40
C HIS A 448 18.31 19.21 -19.90
N SER A 449 19.37 18.97 -19.13
CA SER A 449 20.37 17.96 -19.47
C SER A 449 19.83 16.54 -19.27
N VAL A 450 20.45 15.59 -19.97
CA VAL A 450 20.18 14.14 -19.81
C VAL A 450 20.29 13.75 -18.34
N GLY A 451 21.30 14.28 -17.64
CA GLY A 451 21.50 14.09 -16.21
C GLY A 451 20.39 14.65 -15.32
N THR A 452 19.72 15.73 -15.73
CA THR A 452 18.53 16.22 -15.01
C THR A 452 17.36 15.26 -15.19
N TRP A 453 17.05 14.85 -16.43
CA TRP A 453 15.92 13.94 -16.69
C TRP A 453 16.12 12.57 -16.04
N MET A 454 17.35 12.04 -16.05
CA MET A 454 17.76 10.87 -15.28
C MET A 454 17.49 11.04 -13.77
N ALA A 455 17.83 12.20 -13.19
CA ALA A 455 17.60 12.48 -11.77
C ALA A 455 16.13 12.68 -11.40
N ILE A 456 15.31 13.26 -12.30
CA ILE A 456 13.85 13.36 -12.13
C ILE A 456 13.22 11.96 -12.20
N SER A 457 13.64 11.13 -13.16
CA SER A 457 13.16 9.76 -13.32
C SER A 457 13.42 8.90 -12.08
N GLY A 458 14.48 9.18 -11.32
CA GLY A 458 14.81 8.54 -10.04
C GLY A 458 14.44 9.32 -8.77
N ALA A 459 13.54 10.30 -8.84
CA ALA A 459 13.19 11.18 -7.71
C ALA A 459 12.18 10.55 -6.72
N ALA A 460 12.49 9.38 -6.17
CA ALA A 460 11.55 8.54 -5.39
C ALA A 460 11.06 9.16 -4.07
N VAL A 461 11.81 10.13 -3.51
CA VAL A 461 11.42 10.86 -2.29
C VAL A 461 10.96 12.26 -2.67
N ALA A 462 9.65 12.43 -2.89
CA ALA A 462 9.06 13.68 -3.32
C ALA A 462 7.65 13.87 -2.71
N PRO A 463 7.27 15.11 -2.29
CA PRO A 463 5.91 15.49 -1.91
C PRO A 463 4.79 14.98 -2.85
N GLY A 464 5.06 14.95 -4.15
CA GLY A 464 4.25 14.24 -5.14
C GLY A 464 4.74 12.81 -5.34
N HIS A 465 3.90 11.83 -5.01
CA HIS A 465 4.19 10.41 -4.98
C HIS A 465 3.08 9.59 -5.68
N GLY A 466 2.51 10.13 -6.77
CA GLY A 466 1.40 9.51 -7.48
C GLY A 466 0.24 9.19 -6.54
N SER A 467 -0.30 7.97 -6.61
CA SER A 467 -1.43 7.50 -5.78
C SER A 467 -1.15 7.40 -4.28
N GLY A 468 0.13 7.50 -3.87
CA GLY A 468 0.53 7.59 -2.46
C GLY A 468 0.69 9.03 -1.95
N SER A 469 0.35 10.05 -2.75
CA SER A 469 0.45 11.45 -2.33
C SER A 469 -0.52 11.75 -1.19
N SER A 470 -0.02 12.35 -0.11
CA SER A 470 -0.85 12.76 1.03
C SER A 470 -0.37 14.11 1.57
N PRO A 471 -1.29 15.03 1.98
CA PRO A 471 -0.93 16.38 2.42
C PRO A 471 0.09 16.43 3.56
N GLY A 472 0.05 15.47 4.49
CA GLY A 472 0.99 15.39 5.60
C GLY A 472 2.36 14.86 5.21
N TYR A 473 2.44 13.84 4.34
CA TYR A 473 3.72 13.41 3.75
C TYR A 473 4.37 14.57 2.98
N ALA A 474 3.58 15.28 2.18
CA ALA A 474 4.00 16.46 1.46
C ALA A 474 4.47 17.59 2.40
N ALA A 475 3.73 17.88 3.48
CA ALA A 475 4.13 18.84 4.49
C ALA A 475 5.45 18.46 5.19
N MET A 476 5.62 17.19 5.54
CA MET A 476 6.83 16.66 6.18
C MET A 476 8.04 16.79 5.26
N LEU A 477 7.99 16.26 4.03
CA LEU A 477 9.13 16.36 3.10
C LEU A 477 9.44 17.81 2.71
N THR A 478 8.42 18.66 2.58
CA THR A 478 8.61 20.07 2.22
C THR A 478 9.26 20.86 3.33
N SER A 479 8.79 20.73 4.58
CA SER A 479 9.37 21.40 5.75
C SER A 479 10.77 20.91 6.09
N LEU A 480 11.02 19.60 6.05
CA LEU A 480 12.35 19.02 6.28
C LEU A 480 13.36 19.32 5.14
N GLY A 481 12.90 19.79 3.98
CA GLY A 481 13.73 19.96 2.79
C GLY A 481 14.20 18.65 2.15
N ILE A 482 13.69 17.50 2.59
CA ILE A 482 14.03 16.16 2.09
C ILE A 482 13.15 15.85 0.87
N ARG A 483 13.42 16.54 -0.23
CA ARG A 483 12.69 16.39 -1.50
C ARG A 483 13.65 16.27 -2.68
N LEU A 484 13.35 15.35 -3.60
CA LEU A 484 14.05 15.11 -4.86
C LEU A 484 13.23 15.47 -6.10
N GLY A 485 11.92 15.68 -5.94
CA GLY A 485 11.03 16.12 -7.02
C GLY A 485 11.39 17.52 -7.54
N TYR A 486 10.85 17.86 -8.71
CA TYR A 486 11.31 18.99 -9.51
C TYR A 486 10.14 19.78 -10.11
N TRP A 487 10.10 21.10 -9.86
CA TRP A 487 9.19 22.01 -10.57
C TRP A 487 9.76 22.34 -11.95
N TRP A 488 9.12 21.84 -12.99
CA TRP A 488 9.48 22.08 -14.39
C TRP A 488 8.55 23.11 -15.05
N ASP A 489 9.09 23.95 -15.93
CA ASP A 489 8.32 24.90 -16.76
C ASP A 489 8.06 24.24 -18.11
N SER A 490 6.81 23.85 -18.40
CA SER A 490 6.45 23.27 -19.71
C SER A 490 6.44 24.29 -20.84
N GLY A 491 6.57 25.59 -20.53
CA GLY A 491 6.47 26.70 -21.48
C GLY A 491 5.07 26.86 -22.08
N GLY A 492 4.04 26.20 -21.53
CA GLY A 492 2.66 26.30 -21.97
C GLY A 492 2.06 27.72 -21.88
N PRO A 493 0.89 27.98 -22.49
CA PRO A 493 0.18 29.24 -22.32
C PRO A 493 -0.19 29.42 -20.84
N ARG A 494 0.18 30.56 -20.24
CA ARG A 494 -0.14 30.88 -18.85
C ARG A 494 -1.63 31.18 -18.72
N PRO A 495 -2.45 30.33 -18.05
CA PRO A 495 -3.87 30.61 -17.88
C PRO A 495 -4.04 31.94 -17.13
N GLY A 496 -4.97 32.77 -17.62
CA GLY A 496 -5.03 34.21 -17.35
C GLY A 496 -4.53 34.65 -15.98
N LEU A 497 -3.35 35.28 -15.95
CA LEU A 497 -2.96 36.10 -14.80
C LEU A 497 -3.89 37.32 -14.76
N ALA A 498 -4.99 37.19 -14.02
CA ALA A 498 -5.64 38.33 -13.42
C ALA A 498 -4.58 39.15 -12.67
N SER A 499 -4.65 40.47 -12.80
CA SER A 499 -3.57 41.45 -12.62
C SER A 499 -3.10 41.71 -11.18
N GLY A 500 -3.08 40.67 -10.33
CA GLY A 500 -2.51 40.68 -8.98
C GLY A 500 -1.62 39.47 -8.66
N ALA A 501 -1.78 38.32 -9.35
CA ALA A 501 -1.02 37.09 -9.04
C ALA A 501 0.45 37.10 -9.52
N GLY A 502 0.92 38.19 -10.14
CA GLY A 502 2.20 38.25 -10.86
C GLY A 502 3.45 38.51 -10.01
N LEU A 503 3.31 38.87 -8.74
CA LEU A 503 4.45 39.29 -7.90
C LEU A 503 5.12 38.13 -7.15
N VAL A 504 4.36 37.11 -6.71
CA VAL A 504 4.84 36.12 -5.72
C VAL A 504 4.62 34.63 -6.11
N PRO A 505 4.83 34.22 -7.38
CA PRO A 505 4.55 32.84 -7.81
C PRO A 505 5.30 31.76 -7.01
N LYS A 506 6.50 32.04 -6.48
CA LYS A 506 7.27 31.11 -5.64
C LYS A 506 6.45 30.59 -4.45
N TYR A 507 5.74 31.47 -3.75
CA TYR A 507 4.98 31.08 -2.55
C TYR A 507 3.71 30.32 -2.90
N LYS A 508 3.09 30.59 -4.07
CA LYS A 508 1.98 29.76 -4.57
C LYS A 508 2.41 28.30 -4.73
N TYR A 509 3.54 28.06 -5.40
CA TYR A 509 4.02 26.69 -5.63
C TYR A 509 4.67 26.07 -4.40
N LEU A 510 5.26 26.86 -3.49
CA LEU A 510 5.69 26.40 -2.16
C LEU A 510 4.51 25.88 -1.34
N LEU A 511 3.40 26.61 -1.29
CA LEU A 511 2.19 26.18 -0.58
C LEU A 511 1.51 25.00 -1.27
N ALA A 512 1.49 24.97 -2.61
CA ALA A 512 1.06 23.81 -3.39
C ALA A 512 1.85 22.54 -3.02
N GLU A 513 3.17 22.64 -2.88
CA GLU A 513 4.03 21.54 -2.46
C GLU A 513 3.83 21.18 -0.99
N LEU A 514 3.74 22.17 -0.09
CA LEU A 514 3.56 22.00 1.36
C LEU A 514 2.23 21.30 1.73
N PHE A 515 1.16 21.56 0.97
CA PHE A 515 -0.16 20.94 1.19
C PHE A 515 -0.43 19.74 0.26
N GLY A 516 0.53 19.35 -0.59
CA GLY A 516 0.33 18.29 -1.58
C GLY A 516 -0.79 18.60 -2.58
N GLN A 517 -0.99 19.86 -2.96
CA GLN A 517 -1.96 20.35 -3.94
C GLN A 517 -1.29 20.59 -5.29
N LEU A 518 -0.97 19.51 -6.00
CA LEU A 518 -0.14 19.51 -7.18
C LEU A 518 -1.01 19.68 -8.45
N PRO A 519 -0.67 20.62 -9.35
CA PRO A 519 -1.59 21.14 -10.37
C PRO A 519 -1.73 20.30 -11.65
N GLY A 520 -0.88 19.29 -11.87
CA GLY A 520 -0.89 18.52 -13.11
C GLY A 520 -0.60 19.31 -14.38
N THR A 521 -1.12 18.82 -15.51
CA THR A 521 -0.89 19.37 -16.86
C THR A 521 -1.66 20.66 -17.17
N GLU A 522 -2.69 21.01 -16.37
CA GLU A 522 -3.47 22.25 -16.54
C GLU A 522 -2.65 23.53 -16.29
N HIS A 523 -1.47 23.41 -15.67
CA HIS A 523 -0.58 24.53 -15.35
C HIS A 523 0.77 24.45 -16.08
N VAL A 524 1.34 25.63 -16.33
CA VAL A 524 2.64 25.80 -16.98
C VAL A 524 3.78 25.24 -16.13
N PHE A 525 3.73 25.47 -14.81
CA PHE A 525 4.68 24.87 -13.87
C PHE A 525 4.10 23.58 -13.32
N GLN A 526 4.81 22.47 -13.57
CA GLN A 526 4.37 21.10 -13.30
C GLN A 526 5.33 20.44 -12.30
N TYR A 527 4.80 19.63 -11.38
CA TYR A 527 5.62 18.95 -10.38
C TYR A 527 5.95 17.52 -10.83
N LEU A 528 7.23 17.29 -11.13
CA LEU A 528 7.74 16.02 -11.63
C LEU A 528 8.41 15.21 -10.52
N SER A 529 8.20 13.90 -10.53
CA SER A 529 8.88 12.95 -9.66
C SER A 529 9.18 11.63 -10.39
N ASP A 530 9.68 10.63 -9.65
CA ASP A 530 10.03 9.31 -10.18
C ASP A 530 8.92 8.70 -11.05
N GLY A 531 9.28 8.11 -12.19
CA GLY A 531 8.32 7.46 -13.09
C GLY A 531 7.55 6.30 -12.42
N GLY A 532 8.18 5.64 -11.44
CA GLY A 532 7.60 4.53 -10.70
C GLY A 532 6.44 4.91 -9.77
N HIS A 533 6.27 6.20 -9.46
CA HIS A 533 5.05 6.69 -8.81
C HIS A 533 3.80 6.56 -9.70
N CYS A 534 4.01 6.44 -11.02
CA CYS A 534 2.97 6.22 -12.02
C CYS A 534 2.99 4.75 -12.49
N GLU A 535 4.11 4.28 -13.04
CA GLU A 535 4.29 2.94 -13.62
C GLU A 535 5.77 2.55 -13.56
N ASN A 536 6.15 1.60 -12.70
CA ASN A 536 7.54 1.31 -12.36
C ASN A 536 8.26 0.37 -13.33
N THR A 537 7.55 -0.44 -14.12
CA THR A 537 8.15 -1.41 -15.03
C THR A 537 8.80 -0.74 -16.24
N GLY A 538 8.25 0.39 -16.71
CA GLY A 538 8.67 1.06 -17.93
C GLY A 538 8.12 0.41 -19.21
N VAL A 539 7.21 -0.56 -19.11
CA VAL A 539 6.61 -1.26 -20.25
C VAL A 539 5.48 -0.44 -20.88
N PHE A 540 4.80 0.42 -20.13
CA PHE A 540 3.63 1.16 -20.64
C PHE A 540 3.89 1.96 -21.94
N PRO A 541 5.01 2.70 -22.11
CA PRO A 541 5.33 3.34 -23.39
C PRO A 541 5.53 2.32 -24.52
N LEU A 542 6.20 1.20 -24.27
CA LEU A 542 6.48 0.18 -25.29
C LEU A 542 5.22 -0.52 -25.79
N LEU A 543 4.22 -0.70 -24.91
CA LEU A 543 2.89 -1.16 -25.30
C LEU A 543 2.16 -0.15 -26.19
N ARG A 544 2.27 1.16 -25.87
CA ARG A 544 1.68 2.22 -26.70
C ARG A 544 2.32 2.27 -28.10
N GLU A 545 3.61 1.98 -28.20
CA GLU A 545 4.35 1.83 -29.46
C GLU A 545 4.20 0.44 -30.12
N ARG A 546 3.28 -0.41 -29.62
CA ARG A 546 2.91 -1.73 -30.16
C ARG A 546 4.10 -2.65 -30.46
N CYS A 547 5.09 -2.70 -29.56
CA CYS A 547 6.26 -3.55 -29.75
C CYS A 547 5.86 -5.02 -29.92
N LYS A 548 6.44 -5.71 -30.91
CA LYS A 548 6.23 -7.13 -31.19
C LYS A 548 6.88 -8.01 -30.14
N LEU A 549 8.05 -7.60 -29.64
CA LEU A 549 8.72 -8.21 -28.49
C LEU A 549 9.06 -7.13 -27.47
N ILE A 550 8.73 -7.36 -26.20
CA ILE A 550 9.13 -6.53 -25.07
C ILE A 550 9.92 -7.38 -24.08
N VAL A 551 11.16 -7.02 -23.77
CA VAL A 551 11.92 -7.62 -22.67
C VAL A 551 11.87 -6.68 -21.47
N LEU A 552 11.26 -7.10 -20.36
CA LEU A 552 11.17 -6.35 -19.11
C LEU A 552 12.15 -6.94 -18.09
N ALA A 553 13.10 -6.14 -17.62
CA ALA A 553 13.83 -6.40 -16.39
C ALA A 553 13.03 -5.88 -15.20
N ASP A 554 12.21 -6.71 -14.54
CA ASP A 554 11.47 -6.36 -13.32
C ASP A 554 12.41 -6.43 -12.11
N CYS A 555 12.97 -5.28 -11.77
CA CYS A 555 13.94 -5.10 -10.71
C CYS A 555 13.32 -4.45 -9.47
N GLY A 556 11.99 -4.31 -9.38
CA GLY A 556 11.29 -3.82 -8.19
C GLY A 556 11.59 -4.71 -6.97
N ALA A 557 11.67 -4.11 -5.78
CA ALA A 557 11.96 -4.87 -4.55
C ALA A 557 10.69 -5.57 -4.08
N ASP A 558 10.67 -6.89 -4.20
CA ASP A 558 9.48 -7.69 -4.00
C ASP A 558 9.79 -8.95 -3.19
N PRO A 559 10.13 -8.82 -1.89
CA PRO A 559 10.56 -9.94 -1.05
C PRO A 559 9.45 -10.98 -0.79
N GLU A 560 8.18 -10.61 -1.01
CA GLU A 560 7.03 -11.51 -0.92
C GLU A 560 6.56 -12.03 -2.30
N TYR A 561 7.24 -11.65 -3.39
CA TYR A 561 6.87 -11.96 -4.79
C TYR A 561 5.38 -11.71 -5.08
N ARG A 562 4.90 -10.54 -4.70
CA ARG A 562 3.51 -10.09 -4.89
C ARG A 562 3.24 -9.52 -6.28
N PHE A 563 4.29 -9.09 -6.98
CA PHE A 563 4.23 -8.50 -8.31
C PHE A 563 3.32 -7.25 -8.40
N ASP A 564 3.26 -6.42 -7.34
CA ASP A 564 2.37 -5.24 -7.26
C ASP A 564 2.62 -4.24 -8.43
N ASP A 565 3.88 -4.06 -8.86
CA ASP A 565 4.25 -3.21 -10.01
C ASP A 565 3.71 -3.77 -11.34
N LEU A 566 3.83 -5.08 -11.54
CA LEU A 566 3.28 -5.77 -12.70
C LEU A 566 1.74 -5.72 -12.68
N GLU A 567 1.08 -5.85 -11.53
CA GLU A 567 -0.37 -5.70 -11.44
C GLU A 567 -0.82 -4.28 -11.86
N ASN A 568 -0.10 -3.25 -11.44
CA ASN A 568 -0.34 -1.86 -11.87
C ASN A 568 -0.18 -1.72 -13.40
N LEU A 569 0.86 -2.29 -14.00
CA LEU A 569 1.04 -2.34 -15.46
C LEU A 569 -0.14 -3.05 -16.15
N LEU A 570 -0.46 -4.29 -15.74
CA LEU A 570 -1.55 -5.10 -16.32
C LEU A 570 -2.90 -4.36 -16.30
N ARG A 571 -3.15 -3.63 -15.22
CA ARG A 571 -4.37 -2.83 -15.03
C ARG A 571 -4.38 -1.58 -15.91
N ARG A 572 -3.27 -0.84 -15.98
CA ARG A 572 -3.13 0.36 -16.82
C ARG A 572 -3.18 0.03 -18.32
N ALA A 573 -2.49 -1.02 -18.76
CA ALA A 573 -2.53 -1.49 -20.15
C ALA A 573 -3.97 -1.73 -20.62
N ARG A 574 -4.78 -2.42 -19.80
CA ARG A 574 -6.18 -2.72 -20.12
C ARG A 574 -7.09 -1.50 -20.11
N ILE A 575 -6.95 -0.60 -19.13
CA ILE A 575 -7.84 0.55 -18.95
C ILE A 575 -7.50 1.68 -19.94
N ASP A 576 -6.20 1.93 -20.18
CA ASP A 576 -5.73 3.14 -20.85
C ASP A 576 -5.39 2.89 -22.33
N LEU A 577 -4.89 1.68 -22.66
CA LEU A 577 -4.47 1.31 -24.03
C LEU A 577 -5.40 0.28 -24.68
N GLY A 578 -6.38 -0.27 -23.95
CA GLY A 578 -7.20 -1.41 -24.39
C GLY A 578 -6.42 -2.74 -24.49
N ALA A 579 -5.12 -2.74 -24.20
CA ALA A 579 -4.24 -3.88 -24.40
C ALA A 579 -4.39 -4.92 -23.28
N SER A 580 -4.48 -6.20 -23.65
CA SER A 580 -4.54 -7.30 -22.69
C SER A 580 -3.25 -8.10 -22.69
N ILE A 581 -2.74 -8.42 -21.49
CA ILE A 581 -1.50 -9.18 -21.30
C ILE A 581 -1.86 -10.47 -20.55
N ARG A 582 -1.46 -11.63 -21.09
CA ARG A 582 -1.85 -12.96 -20.60
C ARG A 582 -0.62 -13.87 -20.50
N PHE A 583 -0.24 -14.26 -19.28
CA PHE A 583 0.91 -15.16 -19.05
C PHE A 583 0.67 -16.55 -19.65
N ILE A 584 1.71 -17.09 -20.28
CA ILE A 584 1.72 -18.34 -21.04
C ILE A 584 2.45 -19.40 -20.20
N ARG A 585 1.99 -20.66 -20.24
CA ARG A 585 2.74 -21.79 -19.67
C ARG A 585 3.86 -22.21 -20.64
N PRO A 586 5.14 -22.25 -20.22
CA PRO A 586 6.23 -22.66 -21.09
C PRO A 586 6.17 -24.16 -21.41
N ASP A 587 6.59 -24.50 -22.63
CA ASP A 587 6.84 -25.87 -23.05
C ASP A 587 8.06 -26.49 -22.32
N ALA A 588 8.29 -27.79 -22.51
CA ALA A 588 9.36 -28.51 -21.82
C ALA A 588 10.77 -27.99 -22.15
N GLU A 589 10.98 -27.40 -23.33
CA GLU A 589 12.29 -26.91 -23.77
C GLU A 589 12.54 -25.49 -23.23
N LEU A 590 11.53 -24.63 -23.23
CA LEU A 590 11.57 -23.32 -22.58
C LEU A 590 11.79 -23.48 -21.06
N LYS A 591 11.21 -24.49 -20.42
CA LYS A 591 11.50 -24.84 -19.01
C LYS A 591 12.95 -25.21 -18.76
N GLN A 592 13.63 -25.89 -19.70
CA GLN A 592 15.07 -26.16 -19.60
C GLN A 592 15.92 -24.89 -19.75
N ARG A 593 15.40 -23.86 -20.44
CA ARG A 593 16.03 -22.54 -20.61
C ARG A 593 15.62 -21.52 -19.53
N GLY A 594 15.25 -21.96 -18.34
CA GLY A 594 14.94 -21.08 -17.19
C GLY A 594 13.62 -20.29 -17.29
N VAL A 595 12.74 -20.65 -18.24
CA VAL A 595 11.42 -20.03 -18.40
C VAL A 595 10.38 -20.80 -17.60
N GLY A 596 9.67 -20.10 -16.71
CA GLY A 596 8.61 -20.62 -15.87
C GLY A 596 7.27 -19.90 -16.03
N THR A 597 6.30 -20.34 -15.25
CA THR A 597 5.13 -19.52 -14.87
C THR A 597 5.52 -18.50 -13.79
N LEU A 598 4.62 -17.56 -13.45
CA LEU A 598 4.86 -16.66 -12.32
C LEU A 598 5.05 -17.43 -11.00
N ASP A 599 4.33 -18.53 -10.78
CA ASP A 599 4.47 -19.36 -9.57
C ASP A 599 5.85 -20.08 -9.53
N ASP A 600 6.40 -20.44 -10.70
CA ASP A 600 7.75 -21.02 -10.80
C ASP A 600 8.83 -20.01 -10.41
N LEU A 601 8.64 -18.70 -10.62
CA LEU A 601 9.57 -17.64 -10.18
C LEU A 601 9.62 -17.48 -8.65
N VAL A 602 8.59 -17.94 -7.92
CA VAL A 602 8.48 -17.88 -6.45
C VAL A 602 9.01 -19.16 -5.78
N SER A 603 9.26 -20.21 -6.56
CA SER A 603 9.51 -21.56 -6.05
C SER A 603 11.01 -21.87 -5.97
N ASP A 604 11.54 -22.03 -4.76
CA ASP A 604 12.91 -22.56 -4.51
C ASP A 604 13.17 -23.94 -5.14
N LYS A 605 12.09 -24.63 -5.55
CA LYS A 605 12.15 -25.94 -6.22
C LYS A 605 12.30 -25.81 -7.75
N CYS A 606 12.04 -24.65 -8.33
CA CYS A 606 12.07 -24.38 -9.78
C CYS A 606 13.31 -23.54 -10.13
N ASN A 607 13.92 -23.80 -11.29
CA ASN A 607 15.09 -23.05 -11.77
C ASN A 607 14.66 -21.95 -12.76
N ALA A 608 13.68 -21.13 -12.37
CA ALA A 608 13.02 -20.18 -13.25
C ALA A 608 13.34 -18.73 -12.87
N CYS A 609 13.73 -17.93 -13.85
CA CYS A 609 13.97 -16.48 -13.72
C CYS A 609 13.24 -15.64 -14.79
N ILE A 610 12.66 -16.32 -15.79
CA ILE A 610 11.95 -15.70 -16.91
C ILE A 610 10.49 -16.20 -16.92
N ALA A 611 9.53 -15.33 -17.22
CA ALA A 611 8.16 -15.72 -17.55
C ALA A 611 7.71 -15.04 -18.86
N LEU A 612 6.81 -15.69 -19.60
CA LEU A 612 6.32 -15.19 -20.90
C LEU A 612 4.84 -14.80 -20.80
N ALA A 613 4.45 -13.73 -21.48
CA ALA A 613 3.06 -13.34 -21.64
C ALA A 613 2.75 -12.87 -23.07
N GLN A 614 1.61 -13.30 -23.62
CA GLN A 614 1.08 -12.75 -24.86
C GLN A 614 0.53 -11.35 -24.60
N ILE A 615 0.81 -10.42 -25.51
CA ILE A 615 0.22 -9.09 -25.59
C ILE A 615 -0.76 -9.09 -26.77
N ASP A 616 -1.95 -8.57 -26.50
CA ASP A 616 -3.07 -8.44 -27.42
C ASP A 616 -3.45 -6.95 -27.46
N TYR A 617 -3.17 -6.27 -28.58
CA TYR A 617 -3.34 -4.82 -28.70
C TYR A 617 -4.79 -4.39 -29.07
N GLY A 618 -5.72 -5.34 -29.21
CA GLY A 618 -7.15 -5.10 -29.39
C GLY A 618 -7.61 -4.81 -30.83
N GLU A 619 -8.93 -4.87 -31.06
CA GLU A 619 -9.55 -4.87 -32.40
C GLU A 619 -9.26 -3.60 -33.23
N GLN A 620 -8.98 -2.46 -32.60
CA GLN A 620 -8.62 -1.21 -33.30
C GLN A 620 -7.17 -1.20 -33.82
N ALA A 621 -6.40 -2.25 -33.52
CA ALA A 621 -4.99 -2.41 -33.85
C ALA A 621 -4.72 -3.64 -34.75
N SER A 622 -5.51 -3.80 -35.82
CA SER A 622 -5.24 -4.71 -36.96
C SER A 622 -4.69 -6.10 -36.60
N ASP A 623 -5.32 -6.78 -35.65
CA ASP A 623 -4.96 -8.13 -35.18
C ASP A 623 -3.49 -8.28 -34.71
N GLU A 624 -2.84 -7.15 -34.37
CA GLU A 624 -1.43 -7.13 -33.98
C GLU A 624 -1.24 -7.73 -32.58
N LYS A 625 -0.55 -8.87 -32.54
CA LYS A 625 -0.06 -9.50 -31.30
C LYS A 625 1.40 -9.13 -31.05
N GLY A 626 1.79 -9.21 -29.79
CA GLY A 626 3.19 -9.16 -29.34
C GLY A 626 3.42 -10.11 -28.15
N VAL A 627 4.65 -10.16 -27.64
CA VAL A 627 5.01 -10.95 -26.46
C VAL A 627 5.87 -10.14 -25.49
N LEU A 628 5.56 -10.28 -24.20
CA LEU A 628 6.34 -9.79 -23.06
C LEU A 628 7.18 -10.93 -22.48
N VAL A 629 8.49 -10.70 -22.38
CA VAL A 629 9.46 -11.51 -21.64
C VAL A 629 9.73 -10.80 -20.31
N LEU A 630 9.12 -11.30 -19.23
CA LEU A 630 9.39 -10.84 -17.87
C LEU A 630 10.68 -11.51 -17.37
N VAL A 631 11.66 -10.73 -16.94
CA VAL A 631 12.91 -11.17 -16.33
C VAL A 631 12.93 -10.69 -14.88
N LYS A 632 12.90 -11.62 -13.92
CA LYS A 632 12.88 -11.32 -12.48
C LYS A 632 14.23 -11.73 -11.86
N PRO A 633 14.89 -10.88 -11.05
CA PRO A 633 15.99 -11.30 -10.20
C PRO A 633 15.51 -12.41 -9.25
N ALA A 634 16.03 -13.62 -9.43
CA ALA A 634 15.68 -14.81 -8.67
C ALA A 634 16.93 -15.68 -8.48
N LEU A 635 17.02 -16.41 -7.37
CA LEU A 635 18.11 -17.36 -7.14
C LEU A 635 17.89 -18.63 -7.96
N MET A 636 18.87 -18.99 -8.77
CA MET A 636 18.89 -20.21 -9.56
C MET A 636 19.94 -21.18 -9.02
N ARG A 637 19.77 -22.47 -9.26
CA ARG A 637 20.67 -23.51 -8.74
C ARG A 637 22.08 -23.40 -9.31
N ASP A 638 22.17 -23.06 -10.59
CA ASP A 638 23.39 -23.12 -11.37
C ASP A 638 24.16 -21.78 -11.40
N LEU A 639 23.87 -20.88 -10.45
CA LEU A 639 24.56 -19.59 -10.30
C LEU A 639 26.04 -19.75 -9.92
N PRO A 640 26.87 -18.74 -10.22
CA PRO A 640 28.25 -18.68 -9.75
C PRO A 640 28.38 -18.79 -8.22
N GLU A 641 29.45 -19.44 -7.77
CA GLU A 641 29.73 -19.74 -6.36
C GLU A 641 29.81 -18.46 -5.49
N ASP A 642 30.33 -17.36 -6.02
CA ASP A 642 30.39 -16.07 -5.33
C ASP A 642 29.00 -15.46 -5.10
N VAL A 643 28.10 -15.55 -6.10
CA VAL A 643 26.71 -15.10 -5.99
C VAL A 643 25.93 -15.95 -4.97
N HIS A 644 26.15 -17.27 -4.95
CA HIS A 644 25.56 -18.18 -3.96
C HIS A 644 26.06 -17.92 -2.54
N ASN A 645 27.36 -17.71 -2.35
CA ASN A 645 27.91 -17.35 -1.04
C ASN A 645 27.39 -15.99 -0.57
N TYR A 646 27.32 -14.98 -1.45
CA TYR A 646 26.71 -13.69 -1.11
C TYR A 646 25.23 -13.84 -0.71
N ALA A 647 24.46 -14.66 -1.42
CA ALA A 647 23.05 -14.94 -1.11
C ALA A 647 22.88 -15.62 0.25
N ARG A 648 23.72 -16.62 0.58
CA ARG A 648 23.72 -17.29 1.89
C ARG A 648 24.02 -16.33 3.03
N ASP A 649 24.90 -15.36 2.80
CA ASP A 649 25.30 -14.39 3.82
C ASP A 649 24.34 -13.17 3.88
N ASN A 650 23.33 -13.10 2.98
CA ASN A 650 22.36 -11.99 2.86
C ASN A 650 20.95 -12.48 2.49
N ASP A 651 20.16 -12.99 3.46
CA ASP A 651 18.82 -13.59 3.27
C ASP A 651 17.81 -12.81 2.41
N SER A 652 17.96 -11.49 2.29
CA SER A 652 17.07 -10.64 1.48
C SER A 652 17.49 -10.51 0.01
N PHE A 653 18.65 -11.03 -0.40
CA PHE A 653 19.11 -11.04 -1.79
C PHE A 653 18.34 -12.10 -2.62
N PRO A 654 17.89 -11.79 -3.86
CA PRO A 654 18.08 -10.56 -4.62
C PRO A 654 16.97 -9.50 -4.46
N GLN A 655 16.07 -9.66 -3.48
CA GLN A 655 14.94 -8.75 -3.21
C GLN A 655 15.26 -7.67 -2.15
N GLN A 656 16.53 -7.27 -2.00
CA GLN A 656 16.96 -6.30 -0.98
C GLN A 656 16.26 -4.95 -1.17
N SER A 657 16.00 -4.21 -0.10
CA SER A 657 15.24 -2.95 -0.15
C SER A 657 15.84 -1.89 -1.08
N THR A 658 14.98 -1.17 -1.83
CA THR A 658 15.36 0.03 -2.62
C THR A 658 15.87 1.19 -1.78
N ALA A 659 15.64 1.18 -0.46
CA ALA A 659 16.13 2.21 0.44
C ALA A 659 17.66 2.16 0.61
N ASP A 660 18.30 1.02 0.30
CA ASP A 660 19.74 0.93 0.17
C ASP A 660 20.21 1.49 -1.19
N GLN A 661 21.13 2.45 -1.11
CA GLN A 661 21.74 3.16 -2.24
C GLN A 661 23.28 3.20 -2.10
N PHE A 662 23.87 2.39 -1.21
CA PHE A 662 25.29 2.43 -0.84
C PHE A 662 26.02 1.13 -1.14
N PHE A 663 25.74 0.55 -2.30
CA PHE A 663 26.20 -0.78 -2.69
C PHE A 663 27.70 -0.98 -2.44
N ALA A 664 28.02 -2.01 -1.64
CA ALA A 664 29.38 -2.49 -1.46
C ALA A 664 29.89 -3.20 -2.74
N GLU A 665 31.19 -3.48 -2.83
CA GLU A 665 31.79 -4.04 -4.05
C GLU A 665 31.27 -5.45 -4.36
N ASP A 666 31.14 -6.27 -3.33
CA ASP A 666 30.54 -7.61 -3.30
C ASP A 666 29.04 -7.60 -3.67
N GLN A 667 28.26 -6.70 -3.07
CA GLN A 667 26.83 -6.52 -3.39
C GLN A 667 26.63 -6.07 -4.85
N TRP A 668 27.44 -5.11 -5.31
CA TRP A 668 27.42 -4.64 -6.70
C TRP A 668 27.78 -5.78 -7.67
N GLU A 669 28.85 -6.51 -7.38
CA GLU A 669 29.29 -7.62 -8.22
C GLU A 669 28.26 -8.75 -8.27
N SER A 670 27.63 -9.08 -7.14
CA SER A 670 26.60 -10.11 -7.07
C SER A 670 25.36 -9.78 -7.90
N TYR A 671 24.86 -8.53 -7.88
CA TYR A 671 23.76 -8.12 -8.76
C TYR A 671 24.14 -8.06 -10.24
N PHE A 672 25.37 -7.61 -10.55
CA PHE A 672 25.86 -7.57 -11.93
C PHE A 672 25.99 -8.99 -12.51
N SER A 673 26.62 -9.90 -11.76
CA SER A 673 26.78 -11.30 -12.13
C SER A 673 25.45 -12.03 -12.22
N LEU A 674 24.50 -11.79 -11.31
CA LEU A 674 23.14 -12.34 -11.39
C LEU A 674 22.40 -11.88 -12.67
N GLY A 675 22.40 -10.57 -12.95
CA GLY A 675 21.77 -10.03 -14.15
C GLY A 675 22.41 -10.54 -15.44
N ARG A 676 23.75 -10.66 -15.46
CA ARG A 676 24.50 -11.21 -16.59
C ARG A 676 24.24 -12.70 -16.77
N TYR A 677 24.14 -13.47 -15.70
CA TYR A 677 23.84 -14.89 -15.76
C TYR A 677 22.44 -15.12 -16.35
N ILE A 678 21.42 -14.44 -15.82
CA ILE A 678 20.04 -14.52 -16.32
C ILE A 678 19.95 -14.08 -17.79
N GLY A 679 20.68 -13.02 -18.16
CA GLY A 679 20.72 -12.53 -19.55
C GLY A 679 21.31 -13.51 -20.57
N ASN A 680 22.06 -14.53 -20.14
CA ASN A 680 22.57 -15.55 -21.05
C ASN A 680 21.46 -16.46 -21.62
N TYR A 681 20.34 -16.63 -20.92
CA TYR A 681 19.18 -17.37 -21.43
C TYR A 681 18.45 -16.63 -22.57
N LEU A 682 18.63 -15.31 -22.68
CA LEU A 682 18.08 -14.48 -23.77
C LEU A 682 18.95 -14.54 -25.03
N SER A 683 19.17 -15.75 -25.53
CA SER A 683 19.87 -15.99 -26.80
C SER A 683 19.01 -15.56 -28.00
N GLY A 684 19.63 -15.29 -29.15
CA GLY A 684 18.89 -14.91 -30.37
C GLY A 684 17.85 -15.95 -30.80
N GLU A 685 18.20 -17.23 -30.71
CA GLU A 685 17.29 -18.35 -30.97
C GLU A 685 16.06 -18.33 -30.03
N MET A 686 16.27 -18.03 -28.74
CA MET A 686 15.20 -17.91 -27.75
C MET A 686 14.28 -16.73 -28.08
N LEU A 687 14.84 -15.55 -28.32
CA LEU A 687 14.05 -14.34 -28.64
C LEU A 687 13.28 -14.50 -29.96
N GLU A 688 13.88 -15.08 -30.99
CA GLU A 688 13.22 -15.35 -32.29
C GLU A 688 12.16 -16.45 -32.23
N ARG A 689 12.32 -17.44 -31.33
CA ARG A 689 11.24 -18.41 -31.04
C ARG A 689 10.09 -17.71 -30.31
N VAL A 690 10.40 -16.88 -29.32
CA VAL A 690 9.42 -16.17 -28.50
C VAL A 690 8.65 -15.13 -29.32
N GLU A 691 9.28 -14.44 -30.28
CA GLU A 691 8.58 -13.58 -31.24
C GLU A 691 7.62 -14.40 -32.11
N ARG A 692 8.05 -15.53 -32.69
CA ARG A 692 7.18 -16.41 -33.50
C ARG A 692 6.00 -17.01 -32.72
N LEU A 693 6.13 -17.18 -31.39
CA LEU A 693 5.01 -17.59 -30.54
C LEU A 693 3.89 -16.54 -30.47
N ALA A 694 4.17 -15.25 -30.75
CA ALA A 694 3.15 -14.21 -30.84
C ALA A 694 2.12 -14.53 -31.95
N ASP A 695 2.62 -14.97 -33.10
CA ASP A 695 1.83 -15.21 -34.31
C ASP A 695 1.08 -16.56 -34.25
N SER A 696 1.70 -17.59 -33.66
CA SER A 696 1.14 -18.96 -33.63
C SER A 696 0.05 -19.19 -32.57
N LEU A 697 -0.07 -18.32 -31.56
CA LEU A 697 -1.06 -18.50 -30.50
C LEU A 697 -2.44 -17.99 -30.92
N PRO A 698 -3.51 -18.80 -30.80
CA PRO A 698 -4.86 -18.39 -31.18
C PRO A 698 -5.27 -17.14 -30.39
N ALA A 699 -6.01 -16.23 -31.03
CA ALA A 699 -6.64 -15.12 -30.31
C ALA A 699 -7.51 -15.73 -29.21
N ALA A 700 -7.19 -15.43 -27.94
CA ALA A 700 -8.01 -15.96 -26.86
C ALA A 700 -9.38 -15.32 -26.99
N ALA A 701 -10.42 -16.15 -27.06
CA ALA A 701 -11.80 -15.72 -27.27
C ALA A 701 -12.10 -14.49 -26.39
N ALA A 702 -12.40 -13.37 -27.05
CA ALA A 702 -12.77 -12.15 -26.37
C ALA A 702 -13.93 -12.50 -25.43
N VAL A 703 -13.80 -12.17 -24.14
CA VAL A 703 -14.98 -12.09 -23.28
C VAL A 703 -15.76 -10.90 -23.84
N PRO A 704 -16.92 -11.11 -24.49
CA PRO A 704 -17.56 -10.03 -25.20
C PRO A 704 -17.93 -8.94 -24.19
N ALA A 705 -17.37 -7.75 -24.38
CA ALA A 705 -17.88 -6.57 -23.72
C ALA A 705 -19.31 -6.39 -24.21
N ARG A 706 -20.30 -6.65 -23.33
CA ARG A 706 -21.69 -6.37 -23.65
C ARG A 706 -21.79 -4.90 -24.08
N PRO A 707 -22.38 -4.60 -25.25
CA PRO A 707 -22.73 -3.24 -25.59
C PRO A 707 -23.56 -2.65 -24.45
N ILE A 708 -23.14 -1.49 -23.95
CA ILE A 708 -24.04 -0.64 -23.18
C ILE A 708 -24.87 0.09 -24.23
N ASP A 709 -26.00 -0.51 -24.60
CA ASP A 709 -26.99 0.18 -25.42
C ASP A 709 -27.42 1.46 -24.72
N LYS A 710 -27.60 2.53 -25.50
CA LYS A 710 -27.74 3.90 -24.98
C LYS A 710 -29.06 4.18 -24.27
N ASP A 711 -30.02 3.25 -24.34
CA ASP A 711 -31.37 3.38 -23.81
C ASP A 711 -31.59 2.36 -22.69
N GLY A 712 -31.66 2.86 -21.45
CA GLY A 712 -31.62 2.02 -20.25
C GLY A 712 -32.91 1.26 -19.96
N GLN A 713 -33.06 0.06 -20.54
CA GLN A 713 -34.08 -0.92 -20.13
C GLN A 713 -33.44 -2.27 -19.78
N GLN A 714 -33.80 -2.80 -18.60
CA GLN A 714 -33.38 -4.12 -18.12
C GLN A 714 -34.45 -5.16 -18.43
N ASP A 715 -34.27 -5.94 -19.50
CA ASP A 715 -35.16 -7.07 -19.77
C ASP A 715 -34.73 -8.36 -19.08
N GLN A 716 -35.73 -9.08 -18.55
CA GLN A 716 -35.59 -10.35 -17.85
C GLN A 716 -36.05 -11.52 -18.73
N ALA A 717 -35.11 -12.26 -19.30
CA ALA A 717 -35.29 -13.59 -19.91
C ALA A 717 -33.90 -14.14 -20.32
N ALA A 718 -33.64 -15.44 -20.43
CA ALA A 718 -34.24 -16.64 -19.84
C ALA A 718 -33.11 -17.69 -19.78
N ALA A 719 -33.07 -18.55 -18.75
CA ALA A 719 -32.04 -19.60 -18.69
C ALA A 719 -32.51 -20.84 -19.47
N SER A 720 -31.85 -21.14 -20.59
CA SER A 720 -31.95 -22.43 -21.25
C SER A 720 -30.96 -23.43 -20.64
N GLU A 721 -31.38 -24.69 -20.54
CA GLU A 721 -30.59 -25.79 -19.98
C GLU A 721 -29.41 -26.18 -20.91
N PRO A 722 -28.26 -26.62 -20.37
CA PRO A 722 -27.18 -27.18 -21.17
C PRO A 722 -27.46 -28.64 -21.51
N GLY A 723 -27.62 -28.95 -22.81
CA GLY A 723 -27.61 -30.32 -23.31
C GLY A 723 -26.19 -30.85 -23.50
N ASP A 724 -26.03 -32.17 -23.43
CA ASP A 724 -24.74 -32.87 -23.42
C ASP A 724 -23.89 -32.63 -24.68
N LYS A 725 -22.68 -32.08 -24.48
CA LYS A 725 -21.53 -32.21 -25.40
C LYS A 725 -20.22 -32.28 -24.62
N GLU A 726 -19.33 -33.16 -25.05
CA GLU A 726 -17.96 -33.30 -24.55
C GLU A 726 -17.11 -32.08 -24.94
N GLU A 727 -16.38 -31.45 -24.01
CA GLU A 727 -15.32 -30.47 -24.36
C GLU A 727 -14.24 -30.26 -23.27
N ASP A 728 -13.00 -30.59 -23.65
CA ASP A 728 -11.66 -30.15 -23.20
C ASP A 728 -11.43 -29.47 -21.81
N PRO A 729 -10.81 -30.15 -20.82
CA PRO A 729 -10.53 -29.60 -19.49
C PRO A 729 -9.20 -28.81 -19.43
N GLY A 730 -9.12 -27.68 -20.14
CA GLY A 730 -7.83 -27.00 -20.42
C GLY A 730 -7.56 -25.61 -19.80
N ARG A 731 -8.47 -24.97 -19.06
CA ARG A 731 -8.32 -23.54 -18.66
C ARG A 731 -8.79 -23.18 -17.24
N SER A 732 -7.86 -22.82 -16.36
CA SER A 732 -8.12 -22.00 -15.15
C SER A 732 -6.95 -21.04 -14.84
N PRO A 733 -7.18 -19.71 -14.80
CA PRO A 733 -6.16 -18.70 -14.52
C PRO A 733 -6.17 -18.18 -13.06
N VAL A 734 -5.03 -17.66 -12.60
CA VAL A 734 -4.83 -17.07 -11.26
C VAL A 734 -5.61 -15.75 -11.10
N ARG A 735 -6.10 -15.49 -9.88
CA ARG A 735 -6.71 -14.21 -9.45
C ARG A 735 -5.81 -13.57 -8.40
N LEU A 736 -5.21 -12.41 -8.73
CA LEU A 736 -4.47 -11.61 -7.74
C LEU A 736 -5.43 -11.05 -6.67
N ALA A 737 -5.00 -11.13 -5.41
CA ALA A 737 -5.73 -10.57 -4.28
C ALA A 737 -5.38 -9.09 -4.11
N VAL A 738 -6.24 -8.21 -4.63
CA VAL A 738 -6.04 -6.75 -4.56
C VAL A 738 -6.00 -6.26 -3.11
N ARG A 739 -4.81 -6.08 -2.57
CA ARG A 739 -4.53 -5.21 -1.42
C ARG A 739 -3.70 -4.03 -1.90
N ARG A 740 -4.33 -2.85 -1.99
CA ARG A 740 -3.64 -1.58 -2.23
C ARG A 740 -2.69 -1.28 -1.06
N ALA A 741 -1.46 -1.77 -1.15
CA ALA A 741 -0.28 -1.15 -0.59
C ALA A 741 0.44 -0.47 -1.76
N ALA A 742 0.96 0.74 -1.58
CA ALA A 742 1.72 1.39 -2.63
C ALA A 742 3.05 0.64 -2.84
N GLY A 743 3.29 0.11 -4.03
CA GLY A 743 4.48 -0.70 -4.38
C GLY A 743 5.81 0.07 -4.33
N ALA A 744 5.76 1.39 -4.11
CA ALA A 744 6.94 2.19 -3.84
C ALA A 744 7.45 1.94 -2.41
N THR A 745 8.44 1.06 -2.30
CA THR A 745 9.31 0.98 -1.12
C THR A 745 9.98 2.35 -0.91
N VAL A 746 9.50 3.11 0.08
CA VAL A 746 9.90 4.51 0.29
C VAL A 746 11.39 4.61 0.57
N GLY A 747 12.14 5.14 -0.40
CA GLY A 747 13.61 5.23 -0.40
C GLY A 747 14.21 6.24 0.58
N LEU A 748 13.64 6.43 1.78
CA LEU A 748 14.12 7.41 2.76
C LEU A 748 15.52 7.07 3.32
N GLY A 749 15.95 5.80 3.23
CA GLY A 749 17.29 5.34 3.62
C GLY A 749 18.42 5.99 2.80
N ALA A 750 18.17 6.38 1.55
CA ALA A 750 19.18 6.94 0.65
C ALA A 750 19.87 8.19 1.22
N LEU A 751 19.11 9.04 1.90
CA LEU A 751 19.55 10.39 2.29
C LEU A 751 19.87 10.50 3.79
N LEU A 752 19.21 9.70 4.63
CA LEU A 752 19.50 9.62 6.07
C LEU A 752 20.82 8.90 6.35
N THR A 753 21.16 7.87 5.58
CA THR A 753 22.39 7.06 5.77
C THR A 753 23.67 7.82 5.40
N ALA A 754 23.57 8.81 4.50
CA ALA A 754 24.68 9.70 4.18
C ALA A 754 25.19 10.51 5.40
N VAL A 755 24.43 10.57 6.49
CA VAL A 755 24.75 11.35 7.70
C VAL A 755 24.85 10.48 8.97
N SER A 756 24.64 9.16 8.91
CA SER A 756 24.53 8.26 10.09
C SER A 756 25.82 7.57 10.55
N GLY A 757 26.99 7.94 10.03
CA GLY A 757 28.30 7.31 10.29
C GLY A 757 28.84 7.35 11.73
N VAL A 758 28.01 7.67 12.73
CA VAL A 758 28.35 7.67 14.17
C VAL A 758 27.73 6.46 14.89
N GLY A 759 26.64 5.86 14.38
CA GLY A 759 25.95 4.75 15.04
C GLY A 759 26.69 3.41 14.96
N MET A 760 27.35 3.13 13.83
CA MET A 760 28.00 1.84 13.55
C MET A 760 29.22 1.50 14.45
N ALA A 761 29.56 2.39 15.38
CA ALA A 761 30.61 2.16 16.38
C ALA A 761 30.11 1.50 17.67
N PHE A 762 28.79 1.48 17.94
CA PHE A 762 28.23 0.97 19.19
C PHE A 762 27.68 -0.46 19.13
N ASP A 763 27.23 -0.94 17.95
CA ASP A 763 26.68 -2.30 17.81
C ASP A 763 27.74 -3.43 17.90
N LYS A 764 29.03 -3.08 18.01
CA LYS A 764 30.14 -4.05 18.23
C LYS A 764 30.47 -4.31 19.71
N ALA A 765 29.69 -3.78 20.64
CA ALA A 765 30.00 -3.83 22.09
C ALA A 765 28.99 -4.59 22.96
N THR A 766 28.04 -5.33 22.37
CA THR A 766 27.08 -6.17 23.09
C THR A 766 27.34 -7.66 22.82
N PRO A 767 27.69 -8.48 23.82
CA PRO A 767 27.83 -9.92 23.63
C PRO A 767 26.45 -10.56 23.36
N PRO A 768 26.33 -11.48 22.38
CA PRO A 768 25.06 -12.11 22.05
C PRO A 768 24.71 -13.17 23.08
N GLY A 769 23.77 -12.88 24.00
CA GLY A 769 23.33 -13.88 24.98
C GLY A 769 22.62 -13.35 26.23
N ALA A 770 21.61 -12.48 26.10
CA ALA A 770 20.64 -12.21 27.17
C ALA A 770 19.39 -11.47 26.65
N GLY A 771 18.28 -12.18 26.41
CA GLY A 771 16.99 -11.52 26.17
C GLY A 771 15.94 -12.36 25.44
N GLN A 772 14.96 -12.84 26.20
CA GLN A 772 13.70 -13.46 25.76
C GLN A 772 13.83 -14.85 25.10
N ASP A 773 13.49 -15.86 25.90
CA ASP A 773 13.30 -17.27 25.49
C ASP A 773 11.84 -17.47 25.02
N PRO A 774 11.59 -17.67 23.71
CA PRO A 774 10.23 -17.76 23.16
C PRO A 774 9.55 -19.12 23.42
N ASP A 775 10.30 -20.16 23.79
CA ASP A 775 9.80 -21.54 23.81
C ASP A 775 8.81 -21.78 24.97
N ARG A 776 8.86 -20.94 26.00
CA ARG A 776 8.03 -21.10 27.22
C ARG A 776 6.55 -20.78 27.02
N ASP A 777 6.20 -19.91 26.07
CA ASP A 777 4.80 -19.61 25.76
C ASP A 777 4.18 -20.64 24.80
N LEU A 778 4.99 -21.27 23.93
CA LEU A 778 4.56 -22.35 23.04
C LEU A 778 4.13 -23.62 23.80
N LEU A 779 4.82 -23.94 24.90
CA LEU A 779 4.56 -25.13 25.71
C LEU A 779 3.42 -24.96 26.74
N ARG A 780 2.96 -23.72 27.00
CA ARG A 780 1.92 -23.45 28.01
C ARG A 780 0.58 -24.16 27.72
N PRO A 781 0.04 -24.18 26.47
CA PRO A 781 -1.21 -24.89 26.16
C PRO A 781 -1.08 -26.42 26.32
N LEU A 782 0.06 -26.99 25.92
CA LEU A 782 0.39 -28.41 26.06
C LEU A 782 0.38 -28.84 27.53
N TYR A 783 1.05 -28.11 28.41
CA TYR A 783 1.06 -28.41 29.84
C TYR A 783 -0.31 -28.20 30.51
N ALA A 784 -1.12 -27.25 30.03
CA ALA A 784 -2.50 -27.09 30.49
C ALA A 784 -3.37 -28.30 30.09
N ALA A 785 -3.28 -28.77 28.83
CA ALA A 785 -4.01 -29.96 28.38
C ALA A 785 -3.56 -31.24 29.11
N TYR A 786 -2.27 -31.34 29.46
CA TYR A 786 -1.75 -32.46 30.24
C TYR A 786 -2.24 -32.42 31.71
N ALA A 787 -2.30 -31.24 32.32
CA ALA A 787 -2.89 -31.05 33.64
C ALA A 787 -4.40 -31.36 33.65
N ASP A 788 -5.13 -30.94 32.62
CA ASP A 788 -6.56 -31.25 32.44
C ASP A 788 -6.80 -32.78 32.34
N LEU A 789 -5.93 -33.53 31.64
CA LEU A 789 -6.01 -34.98 31.58
C LEU A 789 -5.77 -35.65 32.95
N LYS A 790 -4.83 -35.12 33.74
CA LYS A 790 -4.49 -35.66 35.08
C LYS A 790 -5.47 -35.25 36.19
N SER A 791 -6.29 -34.21 36.00
CA SER A 791 -7.19 -33.69 37.06
C SER A 791 -8.54 -34.43 37.18
N GLY A 792 -9.00 -35.08 36.10
CA GLY A 792 -9.86 -36.27 36.17
C GLY A 792 -11.39 -36.08 36.13
N GLY A 793 -12.04 -36.89 35.28
CA GLY A 793 -13.48 -37.14 35.22
C GLY A 793 -13.81 -38.05 34.03
N SER A 794 -14.46 -39.20 34.23
CA SER A 794 -14.48 -40.28 33.22
C SER A 794 -15.17 -39.94 31.90
N VAL A 795 -16.03 -38.92 31.86
CA VAL A 795 -16.73 -38.46 30.64
C VAL A 795 -15.93 -37.40 29.87
N ASP A 796 -15.04 -36.66 30.53
CA ASP A 796 -14.16 -35.67 29.90
C ASP A 796 -12.73 -36.20 29.65
N ALA A 797 -12.34 -37.32 30.28
CA ALA A 797 -11.03 -37.93 30.09
C ALA A 797 -10.70 -38.22 28.62
N GLU A 798 -11.66 -38.70 27.83
CA GLU A 798 -11.47 -38.97 26.40
C GLU A 798 -11.22 -37.68 25.59
N ARG A 799 -11.98 -36.63 25.91
CA ARG A 799 -11.84 -35.31 25.27
C ARG A 799 -10.54 -34.64 25.67
N SER A 800 -10.11 -34.79 26.92
CA SER A 800 -8.81 -34.32 27.42
C SER A 800 -7.65 -35.07 26.76
N ALA A 801 -7.76 -36.39 26.55
CA ALA A 801 -6.76 -37.16 25.82
C ALA A 801 -6.67 -36.73 24.34
N ALA A 802 -7.81 -36.54 23.66
CA ALA A 802 -7.86 -36.04 22.30
C ALA A 802 -7.33 -34.60 22.15
N ARG A 803 -7.59 -33.74 23.15
CA ARG A 803 -7.04 -32.38 23.21
C ARG A 803 -5.54 -32.40 23.45
N LEU A 804 -5.05 -33.21 24.38
CA LEU A 804 -3.62 -33.38 24.62
C LEU A 804 -2.89 -33.88 23.36
N ALA A 805 -3.46 -34.85 22.65
CA ALA A 805 -2.90 -35.31 21.37
C ALA A 805 -2.80 -34.20 20.31
N ALA A 806 -3.82 -33.34 20.21
CA ALA A 806 -3.79 -32.18 19.32
C ALA A 806 -2.71 -31.16 19.71
N GLU A 807 -2.55 -30.86 21.00
CA GLU A 807 -1.51 -29.95 21.50
C GLU A 807 -0.10 -30.53 21.33
N VAL A 808 0.09 -31.84 21.55
CA VAL A 808 1.35 -32.55 21.27
C VAL A 808 1.73 -32.40 19.80
N MET A 809 0.80 -32.67 18.89
CA MET A 809 1.03 -32.50 17.45
C MET A 809 1.30 -31.03 17.07
N TYR A 810 0.59 -30.08 17.68
CA TYR A 810 0.75 -28.66 17.41
C TYR A 810 2.13 -28.13 17.84
N VAL A 811 2.55 -28.45 19.06
CA VAL A 811 3.90 -28.12 19.55
C VAL A 811 4.95 -28.78 18.69
N TRP A 812 4.81 -30.08 18.39
CA TRP A 812 5.79 -30.81 17.59
C TRP A 812 5.97 -30.23 16.18
N GLN A 813 4.87 -29.85 15.51
CA GLN A 813 4.89 -29.19 14.19
C GLN A 813 5.40 -27.74 14.23
N SER A 814 5.50 -27.12 15.40
CA SER A 814 5.91 -25.72 15.58
C SER A 814 7.39 -25.57 15.98
N LEU A 815 8.08 -26.65 16.31
CA LEU A 815 9.51 -26.68 16.68
C LEU A 815 10.39 -27.04 15.49
N GLU A 816 11.57 -26.41 15.40
CA GLU A 816 12.59 -26.79 14.41
C GLU A 816 13.26 -28.13 14.76
N ALA A 817 13.89 -28.79 13.78
CA ALA A 817 14.48 -30.12 13.95
C ALA A 817 15.52 -30.20 15.09
N GLY A 818 16.28 -29.13 15.34
CA GLY A 818 17.20 -29.05 16.49
C GLY A 818 16.46 -28.94 17.84
N GLN A 819 15.38 -28.16 17.89
CA GLN A 819 14.55 -28.01 19.09
C GLN A 819 13.74 -29.29 19.39
N GLN A 820 13.29 -30.02 18.37
CA GLN A 820 12.65 -31.33 18.52
C GLN A 820 13.59 -32.35 19.19
N GLN A 821 14.87 -32.37 18.81
CA GLN A 821 15.89 -33.20 19.48
C GLN A 821 16.13 -32.76 20.94
N GLU A 822 16.12 -31.46 21.22
CA GLU A 822 16.29 -30.96 22.59
C GLU A 822 15.06 -31.25 23.47
N LEU A 823 13.85 -31.17 22.92
CA LEU A 823 12.62 -31.55 23.60
C LEU A 823 12.60 -33.05 23.96
N LEU A 824 13.08 -33.93 23.07
CA LEU A 824 13.19 -35.37 23.35
C LEU A 824 14.20 -35.71 24.45
N LYS A 825 15.16 -34.82 24.77
CA LYS A 825 16.07 -35.01 25.92
C LYS A 825 15.39 -34.68 27.25
N GLN A 826 14.24 -34.00 27.25
CA GLN A 826 13.50 -33.63 28.46
C GLN A 826 12.63 -34.82 28.92
N PRO A 827 12.91 -35.47 30.06
CA PRO A 827 12.17 -36.65 30.49
C PRO A 827 10.67 -36.39 30.70
N TYR A 828 10.33 -35.17 31.12
CA TYR A 828 8.95 -34.74 31.30
C TYR A 828 8.18 -34.63 29.96
N ALA A 829 8.80 -34.11 28.90
CA ALA A 829 8.15 -34.00 27.60
C ALA A 829 7.89 -35.38 26.98
N VAL A 830 8.84 -36.32 27.13
CA VAL A 830 8.66 -37.72 26.72
C VAL A 830 7.49 -38.36 27.47
N ALA A 831 7.37 -38.15 28.78
CA ALA A 831 6.24 -38.66 29.58
C ALA A 831 4.89 -38.09 29.12
N VAL A 832 4.80 -36.79 28.78
CA VAL A 832 3.57 -36.17 28.23
C VAL A 832 3.15 -36.84 26.91
N ILE A 833 4.10 -37.08 26.01
CA ILE A 833 3.84 -37.72 24.70
C ILE A 833 3.41 -39.18 24.88
N GLN A 834 4.08 -39.92 25.77
CA GLN A 834 3.74 -41.31 26.10
C GLN A 834 2.34 -41.42 26.70
N ASP A 835 1.98 -40.57 27.66
CA ASP A 835 0.64 -40.54 28.24
C ASP A 835 -0.43 -40.19 27.20
N ALA A 836 -0.15 -39.23 26.30
CA ALA A 836 -1.07 -38.87 25.21
C ALA A 836 -1.34 -40.07 24.29
N ALA A 837 -0.28 -40.77 23.85
CA ALA A 837 -0.41 -41.97 23.01
C ALA A 837 -1.15 -43.11 23.73
N LEU A 838 -0.84 -43.35 25.01
CA LEU A 838 -1.47 -44.39 25.83
C LEU A 838 -2.98 -44.17 25.95
N HIS A 839 -3.41 -42.96 26.33
CA HIS A 839 -4.82 -42.63 26.51
C HIS A 839 -5.59 -42.49 25.19
N CYS A 840 -4.90 -42.19 24.09
CA CYS A 840 -5.52 -42.17 22.76
C CYS A 840 -5.75 -43.56 22.15
N LYS A 841 -5.10 -44.62 22.65
CA LYS A 841 -5.14 -45.96 22.07
C LYS A 841 -6.56 -46.56 21.92
N PRO A 842 -7.47 -46.48 22.91
CA PRO A 842 -8.86 -46.88 22.72
C PRO A 842 -9.70 -45.87 21.92
N LEU A 843 -9.22 -44.64 21.74
CA LEU A 843 -9.96 -43.50 21.19
C LEU A 843 -9.71 -43.23 19.70
N GLN A 844 -8.81 -43.99 19.07
CA GLN A 844 -8.39 -43.79 17.68
C GLN A 844 -9.55 -43.82 16.66
N GLN A 845 -10.64 -44.56 16.91
CA GLN A 845 -11.79 -44.56 15.99
C GLN A 845 -12.79 -43.41 16.26
N THR A 846 -12.74 -42.80 17.45
CA THR A 846 -13.70 -41.79 17.91
C THR A 846 -13.17 -40.37 17.72
N TYR A 847 -11.87 -40.16 17.93
CA TYR A 847 -11.25 -38.83 17.90
C TYR A 847 -10.12 -38.77 16.85
N PRO A 848 -10.28 -37.97 15.77
CA PRO A 848 -9.28 -37.86 14.71
C PRO A 848 -7.89 -37.40 15.16
N ALA A 849 -7.78 -36.64 16.26
CA ALA A 849 -6.49 -36.28 16.85
C ALA A 849 -5.77 -37.51 17.43
N CYS A 850 -6.49 -38.37 18.15
CA CYS A 850 -5.97 -39.65 18.63
C CYS A 850 -5.67 -40.62 17.49
N HIS A 851 -6.53 -40.67 16.46
CA HIS A 851 -6.25 -41.42 15.23
C HIS A 851 -4.91 -40.96 14.64
N THR A 852 -4.75 -39.66 14.40
CA THR A 852 -3.57 -39.13 13.71
C THR A 852 -2.31 -39.29 14.56
N LEU A 853 -2.38 -39.09 15.89
CA LEU A 853 -1.24 -39.34 16.78
C LEU A 853 -0.76 -40.81 16.74
N LEU A 854 -1.64 -41.76 16.44
CA LEU A 854 -1.34 -43.21 16.52
C LEU A 854 -1.16 -43.90 15.16
N THR A 855 -1.81 -43.43 14.10
CA THR A 855 -1.78 -44.04 12.75
C THR A 855 -0.90 -43.28 11.78
N SER A 856 -0.39 -42.11 12.14
CA SER A 856 0.57 -41.41 11.29
C SER A 856 1.98 -41.92 11.53
N ASP A 857 2.78 -41.95 10.48
CA ASP A 857 4.25 -41.89 10.55
C ASP A 857 4.76 -40.54 11.13
N THR A 858 3.92 -39.82 11.91
CA THR A 858 4.22 -38.50 12.51
C THR A 858 4.15 -38.49 14.04
N ALA A 859 4.03 -39.65 14.69
CA ALA A 859 4.48 -39.81 16.09
C ALA A 859 6.01 -39.69 16.20
N CYS A 860 6.73 -40.16 15.17
CA CYS A 860 8.11 -39.75 14.87
C CYS A 860 8.17 -39.29 13.40
N PRO A 861 7.80 -38.03 13.07
CA PRO A 861 7.88 -37.58 11.70
C PRO A 861 9.35 -37.48 11.27
N ARG A 862 9.65 -38.06 10.10
CA ARG A 862 10.83 -37.70 9.31
C ARG A 862 10.90 -36.17 9.19
N PRO A 863 12.10 -35.54 9.11
CA PRO A 863 12.25 -34.09 9.12
C PRO A 863 11.44 -33.43 7.99
N LEU A 864 10.26 -32.92 8.34
CA LEU A 864 9.37 -32.27 7.40
C LEU A 864 9.87 -30.85 7.17
N ARG A 865 10.36 -30.67 5.94
CA ARG A 865 10.83 -29.44 5.32
C ARG A 865 9.99 -28.22 5.73
N SER A 866 10.65 -27.09 5.96
CA SER A 866 10.00 -25.80 6.18
C SER A 866 8.93 -25.54 5.11
N LYS A 867 7.70 -25.21 5.55
CA LYS A 867 6.60 -24.87 4.65
C LYS A 867 6.96 -23.63 3.84
N THR A 868 7.03 -23.79 2.52
CA THR A 868 7.40 -22.69 1.61
C THR A 868 6.33 -21.57 1.65
N PRO A 869 6.65 -20.34 1.23
CA PRO A 869 5.69 -19.24 1.19
C PRO A 869 4.39 -19.59 0.43
N VAL A 870 4.49 -20.43 -0.59
CA VAL A 870 3.37 -20.96 -1.41
C VAL A 870 2.32 -21.69 -0.57
N GLU A 871 2.72 -22.47 0.45
CA GLU A 871 1.78 -23.25 1.25
C GLU A 871 0.95 -22.37 2.21
N ARG A 872 1.35 -21.12 2.44
CA ARG A 872 0.62 -20.14 3.28
C ARG A 872 -0.53 -19.45 2.53
N SER A 873 -0.59 -19.53 1.20
CA SER A 873 -1.57 -18.82 0.37
C SER A 873 -2.79 -19.67 -0.08
N LEU A 874 -2.83 -20.95 0.29
CA LEU A 874 -3.77 -21.96 -0.24
C LEU A 874 -5.27 -21.76 0.04
N GLY A 875 -5.66 -20.74 0.82
CA GLY A 875 -7.04 -20.54 1.31
C GLY A 875 -8.14 -20.26 0.26
N TYR A 876 -7.80 -20.16 -1.04
CA TYR A 876 -8.76 -19.90 -2.13
C TYR A 876 -8.69 -20.93 -3.28
N TRP A 877 -7.61 -21.69 -3.41
CA TRP A 877 -7.23 -22.35 -4.68
C TRP A 877 -7.51 -23.86 -4.77
N ALA A 878 -7.96 -24.50 -3.69
CA ALA A 878 -8.20 -25.95 -3.60
C ALA A 878 -9.45 -26.47 -4.36
N ARG A 879 -9.71 -25.99 -5.60
CA ARG A 879 -10.81 -26.46 -6.47
C ARG A 879 -10.36 -27.02 -7.83
N TYR A 880 -9.06 -27.03 -8.13
CA TYR A 880 -8.56 -27.35 -9.47
C TYR A 880 -7.31 -28.27 -9.49
N ASP A 881 -7.06 -29.04 -8.43
CA ASP A 881 -5.99 -30.04 -8.41
C ASP A 881 -6.54 -31.48 -8.35
N PRO A 882 -6.45 -32.26 -9.44
CA PRO A 882 -6.76 -33.69 -9.46
C PRO A 882 -5.50 -34.59 -9.36
N ALA A 883 -4.30 -34.02 -9.16
CA ALA A 883 -3.01 -34.69 -9.37
C ALA A 883 -2.34 -35.27 -8.11
N VAL A 884 -3.09 -35.47 -7.01
CA VAL A 884 -2.61 -36.24 -5.85
C VAL A 884 -3.12 -37.68 -5.94
N ARG A 885 -2.30 -38.58 -6.48
CA ARG A 885 -2.47 -40.04 -6.38
C ARG A 885 -1.21 -40.71 -5.82
N ASP A 886 -1.46 -41.60 -4.87
CA ASP A 886 -0.61 -42.62 -4.25
C ASP A 886 0.69 -42.21 -3.51
N PRO A 887 0.71 -42.32 -2.15
CA PRO A 887 1.92 -42.27 -1.33
C PRO A 887 2.57 -43.65 -1.05
N ASP A 888 2.00 -44.76 -1.53
CA ASP A 888 2.41 -46.12 -1.13
C ASP A 888 3.70 -46.63 -1.80
N GLN A 889 4.86 -46.14 -1.36
CA GLN A 889 6.16 -46.87 -1.35
C GLN A 889 7.33 -46.05 -0.73
N ILE A 890 7.89 -46.51 0.41
CA ILE A 890 9.33 -46.56 0.81
C ILE A 890 9.47 -46.84 2.34
N PRO A 891 10.35 -47.76 2.81
CA PRO A 891 10.16 -48.45 4.11
C PRO A 891 10.67 -47.75 5.39
N ASN A 892 10.37 -48.38 6.53
CA ASN A 892 10.55 -47.90 7.91
C ASN A 892 11.92 -48.22 8.53
N SER A 893 12.35 -47.38 9.49
CA SER A 893 13.01 -47.79 10.74
C SER A 893 13.46 -46.56 11.56
N LEU A 894 12.96 -46.44 12.80
CA LEU A 894 13.58 -45.75 13.97
C LEU A 894 12.61 -45.65 15.16
N CYS A 895 11.32 -45.36 14.92
CA CYS A 895 10.32 -45.17 15.99
C CYS A 895 9.91 -46.48 16.71
N GLU A 896 10.15 -47.63 16.07
CA GLU A 896 9.72 -48.96 16.53
C GLU A 896 10.40 -49.40 17.85
N GLN A 897 11.57 -48.84 18.18
CA GLN A 897 12.30 -49.13 19.42
C GLN A 897 11.70 -48.44 20.66
N ALA A 898 10.91 -47.37 20.51
CA ALA A 898 10.34 -46.61 21.62
C ALA A 898 8.95 -47.12 22.07
N VAL A 899 8.25 -47.87 21.22
CA VAL A 899 6.84 -48.29 21.44
C VAL A 899 6.72 -49.73 21.98
N LEU A 900 7.82 -50.50 21.97
CA LEU A 900 7.85 -51.91 22.38
C LEU A 900 8.53 -52.18 23.74
N ALA A 901 8.92 -51.13 24.48
CA ALA A 901 9.35 -51.27 25.88
C ALA A 901 8.13 -51.23 26.84
N ASP A 902 8.11 -52.19 27.77
CA ASP A 902 7.15 -52.32 28.89
C ASP A 902 5.67 -52.54 28.54
N ALA A 903 5.43 -53.57 27.71
CA ALA A 903 4.22 -54.40 27.79
C ALA A 903 4.36 -55.55 28.82
N THR A 904 5.05 -55.34 29.95
CA THR A 904 5.18 -56.31 31.05
C THR A 904 5.42 -55.64 32.40
N VAL A 905 4.42 -55.62 33.30
CA VAL A 905 4.50 -55.98 34.73
C VAL A 905 3.07 -56.00 35.31
N SER A 906 2.83 -56.89 36.26
CA SER A 906 1.51 -57.31 36.75
C SER A 906 1.06 -56.66 38.06
N GLY A 907 -0.24 -56.35 38.17
CA GLY A 907 -1.11 -56.61 39.34
C GLY A 907 -0.85 -55.90 40.68
N GLY A 908 -1.91 -55.30 41.27
CA GLY A 908 -1.88 -54.84 42.67
C GLY A 908 -2.96 -53.84 43.07
N GLU A 909 -4.00 -54.35 43.72
CA GLU A 909 -4.92 -53.76 44.73
C GLU A 909 -5.08 -52.24 45.04
N ALA A 910 -6.34 -51.95 45.41
CA ALA A 910 -6.81 -51.02 46.47
C ALA A 910 -6.94 -49.50 46.24
N ALA A 911 -8.08 -48.97 46.71
CA ALA A 911 -8.40 -47.55 46.85
C ALA A 911 -8.36 -47.10 48.33
N PRO A 912 -8.11 -45.81 48.59
CA PRO A 912 -9.03 -45.02 49.44
C PRO A 912 -9.27 -43.60 48.87
N LYS A 913 -10.51 -43.13 48.68
CA LYS A 913 -11.48 -42.55 49.65
C LYS A 913 -11.28 -41.07 50.04
N SER A 914 -12.34 -40.31 49.73
CA SER A 914 -13.02 -39.26 50.53
C SER A 914 -12.44 -37.84 50.71
N GLY A 915 -13.27 -36.86 50.30
CA GLY A 915 -13.25 -35.45 50.72
C GLY A 915 -14.44 -34.69 50.09
N ALA A 916 -15.51 -34.44 50.85
CA ALA A 916 -16.80 -33.87 50.40
C ALA A 916 -17.19 -32.67 51.31
N PRO A 917 -18.44 -32.12 51.34
CA PRO A 917 -19.27 -31.53 50.25
C PRO A 917 -19.97 -30.17 50.61
N TYR A 918 -20.26 -29.30 49.61
CA TYR A 918 -21.41 -28.33 49.53
C TYR A 918 -21.63 -27.28 50.68
N PRO A 919 -22.63 -26.34 50.64
CA PRO A 919 -23.47 -25.77 49.55
C PRO A 919 -23.47 -24.21 49.47
N PRO A 920 -24.18 -23.58 48.50
CA PRO A 920 -24.62 -22.17 48.56
C PRO A 920 -26.07 -22.05 49.12
N PRO A 921 -26.46 -20.89 49.69
CA PRO A 921 -27.70 -20.24 49.22
C PRO A 921 -27.83 -18.71 49.39
N ALA A 922 -28.91 -18.18 48.79
CA ALA A 922 -29.76 -17.05 49.20
C ALA A 922 -29.62 -15.67 48.52
N ALA A 923 -30.78 -15.18 48.05
CA ALA A 923 -31.09 -13.79 47.70
C ALA A 923 -32.18 -13.24 48.66
N PRO A 924 -32.25 -11.91 48.84
CA PRO A 924 -33.49 -11.13 48.69
C PRO A 924 -33.22 -9.82 47.90
N SER A 925 -34.14 -8.94 47.48
CA SER A 925 -35.62 -8.81 47.39
C SER A 925 -35.89 -7.70 46.33
N GLY A 926 -37.08 -7.30 45.85
CA GLY A 926 -38.49 -7.52 46.20
C GLY A 926 -39.23 -6.15 46.21
N ASP A 927 -40.35 -6.03 45.48
CA ASP A 927 -41.30 -4.89 45.40
C ASP A 927 -40.84 -3.55 44.73
N ALA A 928 -41.70 -2.72 44.11
CA ALA A 928 -43.18 -2.72 44.05
C ALA A 928 -43.81 -2.22 42.71
N SER A 929 -44.81 -2.96 42.21
CA SER A 929 -46.16 -2.57 41.71
C SER A 929 -46.48 -1.37 40.77
N GLN A 930 -47.56 -1.60 39.98
CA GLN A 930 -48.46 -0.65 39.25
C GLN A 930 -47.99 -0.13 37.86
N GLY A 931 -48.79 -0.13 36.79
CA GLY A 931 -50.09 -0.79 36.56
C GLY A 931 -51.02 -0.03 35.58
N ARG A 932 -51.36 -0.62 34.41
CA ARG A 932 -52.61 -0.43 33.65
C ARG A 932 -52.63 -1.26 32.35
N GLN A 933 -53.73 -1.99 32.11
CA GLN A 933 -54.17 -2.34 30.75
C GLN A 933 -54.96 -1.17 30.15
N PRO A 934 -55.09 -1.11 28.82
CA PRO A 934 -56.43 -1.35 28.26
C PRO A 934 -56.47 -2.12 26.92
N ALA A 935 -57.69 -2.55 26.59
CA ALA A 935 -58.23 -2.86 25.26
C ALA A 935 -57.63 -4.01 24.44
N SER A 936 -58.43 -5.07 24.30
CA SER A 936 -58.28 -6.10 23.28
C SER A 936 -58.60 -5.54 21.89
N GLU A 937 -57.65 -5.62 20.95
CA GLU A 937 -57.95 -5.45 19.51
C GLU A 937 -58.06 -6.83 18.85
N VAL A 938 -59.16 -7.03 18.11
CA VAL A 938 -59.44 -8.28 17.40
C VAL A 938 -58.57 -8.34 16.15
N LEU A 939 -57.54 -9.20 16.16
CA LEU A 939 -56.81 -9.50 14.93
C LEU A 939 -57.49 -10.64 14.17
N GLU A 940 -57.90 -10.33 12.94
CA GLU A 940 -58.53 -11.28 12.02
C GLU A 940 -57.61 -12.49 11.76
N THR A 941 -58.14 -13.71 11.93
CA THR A 941 -57.46 -14.94 11.54
C THR A 941 -57.40 -15.06 10.03
N LYS A 942 -56.34 -14.55 9.41
CA LYS A 942 -55.99 -14.90 8.02
C LYS A 942 -55.89 -16.42 7.87
N PRO A 943 -56.28 -16.99 6.69
CA PRO A 943 -56.12 -18.42 6.44
C PRO A 943 -54.64 -18.82 6.59
N ALA A 944 -54.41 -20.05 7.09
CA ALA A 944 -53.08 -20.55 7.46
C ALA A 944 -52.02 -20.47 6.34
N THR A 945 -52.46 -20.39 5.08
CA THR A 945 -51.64 -20.24 3.87
C THR A 945 -51.08 -18.82 3.64
N GLN A 946 -51.44 -17.82 4.44
CA GLN A 946 -50.90 -16.44 4.32
C GLN A 946 -50.36 -15.86 5.64
N LEU A 947 -50.02 -16.72 6.61
CA LEU A 947 -49.65 -16.32 7.98
C LEU A 947 -48.41 -15.39 8.06
N CYS A 948 -47.48 -15.50 7.11
CA CYS A 948 -46.24 -14.70 7.06
C CYS A 948 -46.21 -13.71 5.88
N GLN A 949 -47.37 -13.39 5.29
CA GLN A 949 -47.47 -12.54 4.10
C GLN A 949 -46.80 -11.16 4.32
N GLY A 950 -45.71 -10.92 3.59
CA GLY A 950 -44.95 -9.65 3.65
C GLY A 950 -43.87 -9.58 4.73
N ALA A 951 -43.63 -10.67 5.47
CA ALA A 951 -42.48 -10.78 6.37
C ALA A 951 -41.17 -10.99 5.59
N GLN A 952 -40.08 -10.36 6.04
CA GLN A 952 -38.73 -10.57 5.55
C GLN A 952 -37.94 -11.39 6.57
N ILE A 953 -37.48 -12.58 6.16
CA ILE A 953 -36.74 -13.51 7.01
C ILE A 953 -35.26 -13.48 6.61
N PHE A 954 -34.40 -13.07 7.53
CA PHE A 954 -32.94 -13.16 7.43
C PHE A 954 -32.46 -14.40 8.18
N ILE A 955 -31.52 -15.15 7.61
CA ILE A 955 -30.99 -16.39 8.21
C ILE A 955 -29.50 -16.23 8.47
N GLN A 956 -29.10 -16.33 9.73
CA GLN A 956 -27.73 -16.17 10.21
C GLN A 956 -27.15 -17.52 10.63
N ILE A 957 -25.98 -17.88 10.07
CA ILE A 957 -25.21 -19.09 10.40
C ILE A 957 -23.77 -18.73 10.78
N TYR A 958 -23.15 -19.57 11.62
CA TYR A 958 -21.79 -19.37 12.11
C TYR A 958 -20.81 -20.27 11.34
N GLY A 959 -20.29 -19.76 10.21
CA GLY A 959 -19.51 -20.55 9.26
C GLY A 959 -20.34 -21.14 8.12
N ASN A 960 -19.67 -21.67 7.10
CA ASN A 960 -20.31 -22.10 5.84
C ASN A 960 -20.60 -23.63 5.77
N GLU A 961 -20.27 -24.40 6.82
CA GLU A 961 -20.62 -25.82 6.92
C GLU A 961 -22.14 -26.02 7.00
N GLY A 962 -22.70 -26.97 6.24
CA GLY A 962 -24.13 -27.30 6.29
C GLY A 962 -25.09 -26.27 5.68
N ARG A 963 -24.60 -25.22 5.00
CA ARG A 963 -25.44 -24.18 4.37
C ARG A 963 -26.50 -24.72 3.40
N GLU A 964 -26.23 -25.84 2.72
CA GLU A 964 -27.21 -26.50 1.85
C GLU A 964 -28.35 -27.18 2.63
N LYS A 965 -28.10 -27.68 3.86
CA LYS A 965 -29.18 -28.14 4.76
C LYS A 965 -30.08 -26.97 5.16
N VAL A 966 -29.48 -25.82 5.50
CA VAL A 966 -30.20 -24.59 5.86
C VAL A 966 -31.01 -24.02 4.69
N ARG A 967 -30.56 -24.20 3.44
CA ARG A 967 -31.30 -23.77 2.24
C ARG A 967 -32.68 -24.43 2.13
N GLN A 968 -32.87 -25.62 2.69
CA GLN A 968 -34.14 -26.37 2.66
C GLN A 968 -35.26 -25.68 3.47
N LEU A 969 -34.90 -24.84 4.45
CA LEU A 969 -35.85 -24.05 5.25
C LEU A 969 -36.61 -23.00 4.44
N ARG A 970 -36.06 -22.56 3.29
CA ARG A 970 -36.57 -21.40 2.56
C ARG A 970 -37.93 -21.66 1.91
N ASP A 971 -38.15 -22.85 1.38
CA ASP A 971 -39.35 -23.13 0.58
C ASP A 971 -40.61 -23.34 1.44
N PRO A 972 -40.58 -24.05 2.60
CA PRO A 972 -41.70 -24.07 3.55
C PRO A 972 -42.11 -22.67 4.04
N TRP A 973 -41.15 -21.78 4.30
CA TRP A 973 -41.45 -20.41 4.76
C TRP A 973 -41.95 -19.50 3.63
N ARG A 974 -41.49 -19.69 2.39
CA ARG A 974 -42.08 -19.03 1.21
C ARG A 974 -43.52 -19.44 0.97
N ALA A 975 -43.86 -20.73 1.19
CA ALA A 975 -45.20 -21.26 1.00
C ALA A 975 -46.27 -20.62 1.91
N VAL A 976 -45.86 -20.04 3.06
CA VAL A 976 -46.75 -19.26 3.95
C VAL A 976 -46.67 -17.74 3.76
N GLY A 977 -46.04 -17.28 2.66
CA GLY A 977 -46.02 -15.89 2.22
C GLY A 977 -44.79 -15.05 2.61
N ALA A 978 -43.74 -15.66 3.19
CA ALA A 978 -42.54 -14.93 3.61
C ALA A 978 -41.52 -14.71 2.48
N SER A 979 -40.87 -13.55 2.49
CA SER A 979 -39.69 -13.26 1.66
C SER A 979 -38.41 -13.68 2.40
N VAL A 980 -37.82 -14.81 2.00
CA VAL A 980 -36.63 -15.38 2.67
C VAL A 980 -35.36 -14.95 1.96
N GLN A 981 -34.57 -14.13 2.65
CA GLN A 981 -33.33 -13.50 2.16
C GLN A 981 -32.18 -14.53 1.97
N PRO A 982 -31.05 -14.16 1.34
CA PRO A 982 -29.87 -15.01 1.29
C PRO A 982 -29.31 -15.32 2.68
N ILE A 983 -28.89 -16.57 2.90
CA ILE A 983 -28.28 -17.00 4.18
C ILE A 983 -26.94 -16.27 4.38
N GLU A 984 -26.75 -15.65 5.54
CA GLU A 984 -25.53 -14.93 5.94
C GLU A 984 -24.63 -15.79 6.83
N ASP A 985 -23.33 -15.88 6.51
CA ASP A 985 -22.30 -16.35 7.43
C ASP A 985 -21.79 -15.15 8.25
N VAL A 986 -22.22 -15.05 9.51
CA VAL A 986 -21.90 -13.90 10.37
C VAL A 986 -20.42 -13.84 10.74
N ASN A 987 -19.72 -14.98 10.73
CA ASN A 987 -18.28 -15.04 10.95
C ASN A 987 -17.51 -14.55 9.71
N ALA A 988 -18.01 -14.79 8.51
CA ALA A 988 -17.45 -14.22 7.28
C ALA A 988 -17.76 -12.71 7.16
N SER A 989 -18.99 -12.30 7.47
CA SER A 989 -19.39 -10.87 7.46
C SER A 989 -18.61 -10.05 8.48
N ALA A 990 -18.43 -10.53 9.71
CA ALA A 990 -17.62 -9.85 10.73
C ALA A 990 -16.15 -9.72 10.31
N ARG A 991 -15.55 -10.79 9.78
CA ARG A 991 -14.17 -10.77 9.25
C ARG A 991 -14.00 -9.78 8.07
N ARG A 992 -14.97 -9.71 7.15
CA ARG A 992 -14.98 -8.73 6.05
C ARG A 992 -15.07 -7.28 6.54
N LEU A 993 -15.76 -7.04 7.65
CA LEU A 993 -15.96 -5.72 8.25
C LEU A 993 -14.94 -5.37 9.36
N ALA A 994 -13.92 -6.21 9.57
CA ALA A 994 -12.94 -6.08 10.65
C ALA A 994 -13.56 -5.92 12.07
N ARG A 995 -14.69 -6.58 12.32
CA ARG A 995 -15.36 -6.62 13.63
C ARG A 995 -15.16 -7.99 14.28
N GLN A 996 -15.28 -8.05 15.62
CA GLN A 996 -15.38 -9.34 16.30
C GLN A 996 -16.66 -10.07 15.86
N PRO A 997 -16.60 -11.39 15.59
CA PRO A 997 -17.79 -12.17 15.27
C PRO A 997 -18.73 -12.25 16.49
N PRO A 998 -20.06 -12.25 16.29
CA PRO A 998 -20.99 -12.49 17.38
C PRO A 998 -20.79 -13.89 17.97
N SER A 999 -21.03 -14.04 19.27
CA SER A 999 -21.00 -15.37 19.91
C SER A 999 -22.14 -16.24 19.37
N PRO A 1000 -21.92 -17.55 19.14
CA PRO A 1000 -22.99 -18.48 18.80
C PRO A 1000 -24.12 -18.47 19.83
N VAL A 1001 -25.37 -18.33 19.36
CA VAL A 1001 -26.54 -18.64 20.18
C VAL A 1001 -26.49 -20.12 20.58
N PRO A 1002 -26.97 -20.52 21.78
CA PRO A 1002 -26.92 -21.93 22.20
C PRO A 1002 -27.92 -22.81 21.41
N GLU A 1003 -29.06 -22.25 21.00
CA GLU A 1003 -30.17 -22.94 20.35
C GLU A 1003 -30.69 -22.13 19.14
N PRO A 1004 -31.39 -22.76 18.17
CA PRO A 1004 -32.08 -22.07 17.08
C PRO A 1004 -32.98 -20.95 17.59
N THR A 1005 -32.65 -19.70 17.28
CA THR A 1005 -33.31 -18.52 17.84
C THR A 1005 -33.96 -17.68 16.74
N VAL A 1006 -35.28 -17.48 16.85
CA VAL A 1006 -36.06 -16.56 16.00
C VAL A 1006 -36.23 -15.23 16.74
N ILE A 1007 -35.79 -14.13 16.14
CA ILE A 1007 -35.93 -12.78 16.69
C ILE A 1007 -36.90 -11.99 15.83
N TYR A 1008 -38.03 -11.54 16.39
CA TYR A 1008 -39.00 -10.68 15.68
C TYR A 1008 -38.86 -9.22 16.11
N HIS A 1009 -38.92 -8.29 15.14
CA HIS A 1009 -38.67 -6.87 15.40
C HIS A 1009 -39.92 -6.12 15.90
N THR A 1010 -41.12 -6.54 15.50
CA THR A 1010 -42.39 -5.89 15.89
C THR A 1010 -43.44 -6.92 16.30
N ASP A 1011 -44.34 -6.58 17.22
CA ASP A 1011 -45.33 -7.52 17.78
C ASP A 1011 -46.25 -8.14 16.70
N ALA A 1012 -46.53 -7.39 15.63
CA ALA A 1012 -47.26 -7.89 14.46
C ALA A 1012 -46.61 -9.13 13.80
N MET A 1013 -45.29 -9.31 13.93
CA MET A 1013 -44.55 -10.46 13.38
C MET A 1013 -44.48 -11.65 14.35
N GLN A 1014 -44.95 -11.52 15.60
CA GLN A 1014 -44.86 -12.58 16.61
C GLN A 1014 -45.59 -13.86 16.17
N ALA A 1015 -46.75 -13.73 15.52
CA ALA A 1015 -47.53 -14.87 15.05
C ALA A 1015 -46.81 -15.66 13.94
N CYS A 1016 -46.21 -14.96 12.96
CA CYS A 1016 -45.37 -15.59 11.95
C CYS A 1016 -44.12 -16.24 12.56
N ALA A 1017 -43.41 -15.53 13.45
CA ALA A 1017 -42.20 -16.02 14.10
C ALA A 1017 -42.42 -17.32 14.90
N LYS A 1018 -43.57 -17.44 15.60
CA LYS A 1018 -43.97 -18.67 16.31
C LYS A 1018 -44.27 -19.84 15.37
N ALA A 1019 -44.72 -19.59 14.14
CA ALA A 1019 -45.03 -20.63 13.17
C ALA A 1019 -43.81 -21.17 12.41
N LEU A 1020 -42.73 -20.39 12.26
CA LEU A 1020 -41.55 -20.80 11.48
C LEU A 1020 -40.95 -22.13 11.96
N GLY A 1021 -40.87 -22.34 13.28
CA GLY A 1021 -40.35 -23.57 13.87
C GLY A 1021 -41.29 -24.77 13.74
N GLY A 1022 -42.61 -24.55 13.61
CA GLY A 1022 -43.59 -25.63 13.40
C GLY A 1022 -43.69 -26.11 11.95
N LEU A 1023 -43.13 -25.36 11.00
CA LEU A 1023 -43.13 -25.69 9.57
C LEU A 1023 -41.97 -26.63 9.16
N VAL A 1024 -41.09 -26.98 10.10
CA VAL A 1024 -39.91 -27.85 9.93
C VAL A 1024 -39.75 -28.74 11.17
N GLN A 1025 -39.40 -30.01 11.00
CA GLN A 1025 -39.32 -30.97 12.11
C GLN A 1025 -38.04 -30.77 12.94
N HIS A 1026 -38.02 -29.75 13.79
CA HIS A 1026 -36.99 -29.54 14.79
C HIS A 1026 -37.63 -29.11 16.12
N PRO A 1027 -37.48 -29.88 17.22
CA PRO A 1027 -38.35 -29.78 18.39
C PRO A 1027 -38.16 -28.51 19.23
N GLU A 1028 -36.99 -27.87 19.15
CA GLU A 1028 -36.64 -26.72 19.98
C GLU A 1028 -36.24 -25.52 19.12
N TRP A 1029 -37.02 -24.45 19.23
CA TRP A 1029 -36.78 -23.12 18.65
C TRP A 1029 -37.16 -22.06 19.68
N GLN A 1030 -36.23 -21.16 20.01
CA GLN A 1030 -36.50 -20.05 20.91
C GLN A 1030 -37.01 -18.84 20.14
N VAL A 1031 -38.25 -18.43 20.38
CA VAL A 1031 -38.83 -17.21 19.77
C VAL A 1031 -38.75 -16.06 20.76
N ARG A 1032 -38.01 -15.01 20.41
CA ARG A 1032 -37.74 -13.83 21.25
C ARG A 1032 -38.07 -12.54 20.50
N GLN A 1033 -38.40 -11.48 21.22
CA GLN A 1033 -38.49 -10.13 20.65
C GLN A 1033 -37.10 -9.51 20.55
N LEU A 1034 -36.88 -8.64 19.55
CA LEU A 1034 -35.68 -7.81 19.48
C LEU A 1034 -35.53 -6.98 20.77
N SER A 1035 -34.32 -6.92 21.33
CA SER A 1035 -34.05 -6.12 22.53
C SER A 1035 -34.32 -4.63 22.28
N LYS A 1036 -34.93 -3.95 23.26
CA LYS A 1036 -35.28 -2.52 23.22
C LYS A 1036 -34.08 -1.57 23.03
N VAL A 1037 -32.85 -2.09 23.11
CA VAL A 1037 -31.60 -1.37 22.81
C VAL A 1037 -31.42 -1.14 21.29
N TYR A 1038 -32.06 -1.96 20.45
CA TYR A 1038 -31.94 -1.89 18.99
C TYR A 1038 -33.22 -1.34 18.34
N THR A 1039 -33.04 -0.56 17.27
CA THR A 1039 -34.16 0.01 16.52
C THR A 1039 -34.92 -1.09 15.76
N PRO A 1040 -36.23 -1.29 15.99
CA PRO A 1040 -36.99 -2.32 15.29
C PRO A 1040 -37.25 -1.95 13.83
N THR A 1041 -37.23 -2.96 12.96
CA THR A 1041 -37.48 -2.82 11.51
C THR A 1041 -38.83 -3.43 11.19
N ARG A 1042 -39.65 -2.74 10.39
CA ARG A 1042 -40.99 -3.25 10.04
C ARG A 1042 -40.89 -4.57 9.28
N ASN A 1043 -41.77 -5.50 9.62
CA ASN A 1043 -41.91 -6.81 8.99
C ASN A 1043 -40.63 -7.67 8.96
N THR A 1044 -39.69 -7.46 9.89
CA THR A 1044 -38.40 -8.18 9.91
C THR A 1044 -38.38 -9.28 10.98
N ILE A 1045 -37.86 -10.44 10.58
CA ILE A 1045 -37.56 -11.59 11.43
C ILE A 1045 -36.12 -12.06 11.13
N GLU A 1046 -35.32 -12.27 12.17
CA GLU A 1046 -33.99 -12.88 12.08
C GLU A 1046 -34.04 -14.33 12.61
N VAL A 1047 -33.23 -15.22 12.02
CA VAL A 1047 -33.18 -16.64 12.35
C VAL A 1047 -31.72 -17.06 12.52
N TRP A 1048 -31.30 -17.14 13.79
CA TRP A 1048 -29.94 -17.45 14.19
C TRP A 1048 -29.82 -18.96 14.47
N LEU A 1049 -29.01 -19.66 13.66
CA LEU A 1049 -28.85 -21.11 13.72
C LEU A 1049 -27.44 -21.49 14.19
N PRO A 1050 -27.29 -22.18 15.34
CA PRO A 1050 -25.98 -22.62 15.81
C PRO A 1050 -25.40 -23.77 14.96
N PRO A 1051 -24.07 -23.94 14.92
CA PRO A 1051 -23.42 -25.03 14.19
C PRO A 1051 -23.96 -26.42 14.55
N ALA A 1052 -24.37 -26.65 15.80
CA ALA A 1052 -24.96 -27.92 16.24
C ALA A 1052 -26.29 -28.23 15.51
N ALA A 1053 -27.23 -27.27 15.47
CA ALA A 1053 -28.50 -27.43 14.78
C ALA A 1053 -28.33 -27.54 13.25
N VAL A 1054 -27.41 -26.76 12.68
CA VAL A 1054 -27.05 -26.85 11.25
C VAL A 1054 -26.47 -28.23 10.90
N LYS A 1055 -25.72 -28.86 11.81
CA LYS A 1055 -25.21 -30.24 11.63
C LYS A 1055 -26.31 -31.28 11.77
N ALA A 1056 -27.22 -31.15 12.74
CA ALA A 1056 -28.39 -32.02 12.92
C ALA A 1056 -29.27 -32.07 11.66
N GLY A 1057 -29.60 -30.91 11.08
CA GLY A 1057 -30.46 -30.80 9.90
C GLY A 1057 -31.92 -30.50 10.25
N PHE A 1058 -32.76 -30.35 9.22
CA PHE A 1058 -34.14 -29.89 9.35
C PHE A 1058 -35.03 -30.64 8.36
N ASP A 1059 -35.73 -31.67 8.83
CA ASP A 1059 -36.60 -32.47 7.96
C ASP A 1059 -37.94 -31.76 7.67
N LYS A 1060 -38.51 -32.01 6.49
CA LYS A 1060 -39.85 -31.52 6.14
C LYS A 1060 -40.90 -32.27 6.96
N PRO A 1061 -41.93 -31.59 7.52
CA PRO A 1061 -43.03 -32.29 8.16
C PRO A 1061 -43.72 -33.21 7.15
N ALA A 1062 -43.85 -34.49 7.52
CA ALA A 1062 -44.62 -35.46 6.76
C ALA A 1062 -46.06 -34.93 6.56
N ALA A 1063 -46.56 -34.98 5.33
CA ALA A 1063 -47.90 -34.51 5.02
C ALA A 1063 -48.93 -35.26 5.87
N ARG A 1064 -49.58 -34.55 6.81
CA ARG A 1064 -50.77 -35.06 7.50
C ARG A 1064 -51.83 -35.34 6.45
N LYS A 1065 -52.25 -36.60 6.35
CA LYS A 1065 -53.52 -36.94 5.69
C LYS A 1065 -54.64 -36.17 6.38
N GLU A 1066 -55.58 -35.69 5.59
CA GLU A 1066 -56.78 -35.01 6.06
C GLU A 1066 -57.61 -35.92 6.98
N GLY A 1067 -58.19 -35.31 8.01
CA GLY A 1067 -59.02 -35.92 9.05
C GLY A 1067 -59.54 -34.85 9.98
#